data_AF-A0A1M7N6V0-F1
#
_entry.id   AF-A0A1M7N6V0-F1
#
_cell.length_a   1.000
_cell.length_b   1.000
_cell.length_c   1.000
_cell.angle_alpha   90.00
_cell.angle_beta   90.00
_cell.angle_gamma   90.00
#
_symmetry.space_group_name_H-M   'P 1'
#
loop_
_entity.id
_entity.type
_entity.pdbx_description
1 polymer ?
#
loop_
_entity_poly.entity_id
_entity_poly.type
_entity_poly.pdbx_seq_one_letter_code
_entity_poly.pdbx_strand_id
1 'polypeptide(L)'
;MNRTKYNMWLQYRPISNIKQYELLMNEISVFGDTPAIKSAKVEVDFALSKMLNQAIKVKGEDPTAKIVIGTIEKLGNLLNETQIQKLKSSNDEGYLLSSSNHQLKVIGNSDRAVLYGVHHLIRLVQLEKDISDLEIFQQPKNQFRMLNQWDNLDGSVERGYSGNSIFYKNGQIVQDKSRIKDYARYLSSVGINAISINNVNVWKEETYFITKKYLPEIKQIAEIFRAYGVTLYLSINFASPMAIGGLSTADPLDQSVKEWWRDKAAEIYEYIPDFGGFVVKADSEHRPGPFTYDRDHADGSNMLAEALEPFNGKVVWRCFVYNCLQDWRDRSTDRARAAFDHFKPLDGRFHENVILQIKNGPMDFQVREPVSPLIGAMPNTNQIIEFQVAQEYTGQQIDLCYLIPQWKQVLQFDTHIKGEGSSIEEIVAGNIHPYKYSGISAVSNIGDDENWTGNTLAQANLYGYGRLTWDPSLSAKEIAQEWIIQTFGNTETIIGTIEDMLLNSWEIYENYTAPLGVGWMVTPGVHYGPNIDGYEYSRWGTYHFADRDGIGVDRTKETGTGYTEQYEEPNQSKYNSLEHCPDELLLFFHYVPYKYMLKNGKSVIQHIYDTHFKGFNQVDGLIERWDSLKQYIDEDRFENVQDRLQRQKANAREWRDQINTYFYRKSRINDQHNRTIY
;
A
#
# COMPACT_ATOMS: atom_id res chain seq x y z
N MET A 1 1.10 27.12 -8.47
CA MET A 1 0.87 25.67 -8.47
C MET A 1 0.35 25.27 -9.84
N ASN A 2 1.12 24.49 -10.60
CA ASN A 2 0.65 23.87 -11.82
C ASN A 2 -0.45 22.84 -11.45
N ARG A 3 -1.69 23.16 -11.84
CA ARG A 3 -2.88 22.36 -11.51
C ARG A 3 -2.82 20.96 -12.11
N THR A 4 -2.20 20.76 -13.28
CA THR A 4 -2.16 19.43 -13.92
C THR A 4 -1.25 18.46 -13.16
N LYS A 5 -0.14 18.95 -12.60
CA LYS A 5 0.75 18.17 -11.71
C LYS A 5 0.06 17.85 -10.38
N TYR A 6 -0.54 18.87 -9.76
CA TYR A 6 -1.10 18.76 -8.42
C TYR A 6 -2.37 17.91 -8.35
N ASN A 7 -3.23 17.95 -9.37
CA ASN A 7 -4.56 17.33 -9.28
C ASN A 7 -4.58 15.79 -9.38
N MET A 8 -3.44 15.13 -9.60
CA MET A 8 -3.32 13.68 -9.77
C MET A 8 -4.37 13.12 -10.77
N TRP A 9 -5.25 12.20 -10.35
CA TRP A 9 -6.33 11.63 -11.19
C TRP A 9 -7.68 12.38 -11.05
N LEU A 10 -7.77 13.44 -10.24
CA LEU A 10 -8.98 14.26 -10.12
C LEU A 10 -8.86 15.53 -10.97
N GLN A 11 -8.56 15.34 -12.26
CA GLN A 11 -8.30 16.44 -13.19
C GLN A 11 -9.57 17.20 -13.61
N TYR A 12 -10.72 16.51 -13.63
CA TYR A 12 -12.03 17.06 -14.03
C TYR A 12 -11.99 17.85 -15.35
N ARG A 13 -11.33 17.25 -16.35
CA ARG A 13 -11.18 17.87 -17.66
C ARG A 13 -12.51 17.93 -18.39
N PRO A 14 -12.77 18.99 -19.18
CA PRO A 14 -13.97 19.05 -20.01
C PRO A 14 -14.09 17.80 -20.88
N ILE A 15 -15.27 17.17 -20.86
CA ILE A 15 -15.54 15.96 -21.65
C ILE A 15 -15.86 16.30 -23.10
N SER A 16 -15.59 15.35 -24.00
CA SER A 16 -15.76 15.58 -25.45
C SER A 16 -17.24 15.56 -25.90
N ASN A 17 -18.01 14.57 -25.44
CA ASN A 17 -19.41 14.37 -25.82
C ASN A 17 -20.39 14.82 -24.73
N ILE A 18 -20.51 16.13 -24.53
CA ILE A 18 -21.36 16.74 -23.50
C ILE A 18 -22.83 16.27 -23.61
N LYS A 19 -23.35 16.03 -24.82
CA LYS A 19 -24.76 15.62 -25.06
C LYS A 19 -25.14 14.29 -24.39
N GLN A 20 -24.21 13.35 -24.29
CA GLN A 20 -24.40 12.07 -23.60
C GLN A 20 -24.74 12.26 -22.10
N TYR A 21 -24.38 13.41 -21.54
CA TYR A 21 -24.53 13.73 -20.13
C TYR A 21 -25.57 14.82 -19.89
N GLU A 22 -26.50 15.04 -20.83
CA GLU A 22 -27.61 16.00 -20.67
C GLU A 22 -28.37 15.78 -19.35
N LEU A 23 -28.50 14.53 -18.90
CA LEU A 23 -29.10 14.21 -17.61
C LEU A 23 -28.38 14.93 -16.45
N LEU A 24 -27.04 15.02 -16.49
CA LEU A 24 -26.21 15.65 -15.47
C LEU A 24 -26.24 17.18 -15.47
N MET A 25 -26.75 17.81 -16.53
CA MET A 25 -26.89 19.27 -16.61
C MET A 25 -28.14 19.78 -15.90
N ASN A 26 -28.95 18.88 -15.35
CA ASN A 26 -30.15 19.19 -14.61
C ASN A 26 -29.86 19.38 -13.12
N GLU A 27 -30.92 19.46 -12.32
CA GLU A 27 -30.84 19.73 -10.89
C GLU A 27 -30.32 18.51 -10.10
N ILE A 28 -29.38 18.77 -9.19
CA ILE A 28 -28.86 17.78 -8.23
C ILE A 28 -29.52 18.03 -6.87
N SER A 29 -30.04 16.97 -6.26
CA SER A 29 -30.51 16.96 -4.89
C SER A 29 -29.64 16.02 -4.05
N VAL A 30 -29.06 16.55 -2.97
CA VAL A 30 -28.24 15.78 -2.03
C VAL A 30 -28.92 15.78 -0.67
N PHE A 31 -29.20 14.58 -0.15
CA PHE A 31 -29.95 14.34 1.08
C PHE A 31 -29.00 14.10 2.26
N GLY A 32 -29.20 14.86 3.34
CA GLY A 32 -28.34 14.84 4.53
C GLY A 32 -27.42 16.06 4.64
N ASP A 33 -26.86 16.25 5.84
CA ASP A 33 -26.03 17.40 6.18
C ASP A 33 -24.81 17.03 7.05
N THR A 34 -24.49 15.75 7.16
CA THR A 34 -23.27 15.28 7.84
C THR A 34 -22.02 15.74 7.08
N PRO A 35 -20.83 15.77 7.72
CA PRO A 35 -19.60 16.19 7.07
C PRO A 35 -19.30 15.43 5.76
N ALA A 36 -19.51 14.11 5.73
CA ALA A 36 -19.30 13.28 4.55
C ALA A 36 -20.27 13.63 3.41
N ILE A 37 -21.56 13.83 3.71
CA ILE A 37 -22.55 14.25 2.71
C ILE A 37 -22.25 15.66 2.17
N LYS A 38 -21.81 16.59 3.03
CA LYS A 38 -21.36 17.93 2.61
C LYS A 38 -20.16 17.84 1.68
N SER A 39 -19.18 16.99 1.97
CA SER A 39 -18.04 16.75 1.07
C SER A 39 -18.49 16.15 -0.26
N ALA A 40 -19.38 15.16 -0.25
CA ALA A 40 -19.93 14.57 -1.47
C ALA A 40 -20.65 15.61 -2.35
N LYS A 41 -21.44 16.50 -1.72
CA LYS A 41 -22.10 17.63 -2.38
C LYS A 41 -21.11 18.60 -3.04
N VAL A 42 -20.06 18.99 -2.31
CA VAL A 42 -19.02 19.89 -2.84
C VAL A 42 -18.27 19.23 -3.99
N GLU A 43 -17.93 17.95 -3.85
CA GLU A 43 -17.15 17.23 -4.86
C GLU A 43 -17.93 17.05 -6.16
N VAL A 44 -19.19 16.61 -6.08
CA VAL A 44 -20.02 16.39 -7.27
C VAL A 44 -20.32 17.71 -8.00
N ASP A 45 -20.62 18.77 -7.27
CA ASP A 45 -20.87 20.10 -7.85
C ASP A 45 -19.62 20.62 -8.56
N PHE A 46 -18.46 20.57 -7.88
CA PHE A 46 -17.21 21.05 -8.44
C PHE A 46 -16.77 20.23 -9.66
N ALA A 47 -16.75 18.90 -9.55
CA ALA A 47 -16.26 18.02 -10.60
C ALA A 47 -17.15 18.08 -11.84
N LEU A 48 -18.46 17.92 -11.69
CA LEU A 48 -19.37 17.92 -12.84
C LEU A 48 -19.47 19.32 -13.46
N SER A 49 -19.46 20.40 -12.68
CA SER A 49 -19.47 21.76 -13.24
C SER A 49 -18.24 22.04 -14.10
N LYS A 50 -17.07 21.48 -13.73
CA LYS A 50 -15.83 21.58 -14.51
C LYS A 50 -15.88 20.73 -15.78
N MET A 51 -16.29 19.47 -15.67
CA MET A 51 -16.31 18.54 -16.81
C MET A 51 -17.38 18.89 -17.86
N LEU A 52 -18.54 19.39 -17.43
CA LEU A 52 -19.63 19.81 -18.32
C LEU A 52 -19.51 21.25 -18.81
N ASN A 53 -18.56 22.01 -18.25
CA ASN A 53 -18.40 23.45 -18.50
C ASN A 53 -19.70 24.26 -18.28
N GLN A 54 -20.47 23.88 -17.27
CA GLN A 54 -21.75 24.51 -16.93
C GLN A 54 -21.97 24.45 -15.42
N ALA A 55 -22.52 25.52 -14.82
CA ALA A 55 -22.86 25.51 -13.41
C ALA A 55 -24.05 24.58 -13.14
N ILE A 56 -23.93 23.72 -12.14
CA ILE A 56 -25.00 22.81 -11.74
C ILE A 56 -25.82 23.42 -10.61
N LYS A 57 -27.14 23.31 -10.71
CA LYS A 57 -28.05 23.78 -9.66
C LYS A 57 -28.20 22.70 -8.60
N VAL A 58 -27.52 22.85 -7.48
CA VAL A 58 -27.74 22.00 -6.30
C VAL A 58 -28.89 22.58 -5.47
N LYS A 59 -30.01 21.85 -5.42
CA LYS A 59 -31.20 22.22 -4.63
C LYS A 59 -31.14 21.63 -3.21
N GLY A 60 -32.14 21.99 -2.40
CA GLY A 60 -32.45 21.26 -1.17
C GLY A 60 -32.97 19.86 -1.46
N GLU A 61 -33.39 19.14 -0.42
CA GLU A 61 -33.88 17.76 -0.51
C GLU A 61 -35.17 17.68 -1.36
N ASP A 62 -35.01 17.35 -2.64
CA ASP A 62 -36.08 17.09 -3.60
C ASP A 62 -35.89 15.71 -4.26
N PRO A 63 -36.77 14.72 -4.01
CA PRO A 63 -36.65 13.37 -4.56
C PRO A 63 -37.06 13.29 -6.03
N THR A 64 -37.65 14.36 -6.59
CA THR A 64 -38.04 14.45 -8.00
C THR A 64 -36.94 15.02 -8.90
N ALA A 65 -35.83 15.47 -8.29
CA ALA A 65 -34.66 15.94 -9.01
C ALA A 65 -34.10 14.86 -9.95
N LYS A 66 -33.44 15.31 -11.02
CA LYS A 66 -32.89 14.41 -12.05
C LYS A 66 -31.68 13.63 -11.57
N ILE A 67 -30.95 14.17 -10.58
CA ILE A 67 -29.95 13.43 -9.83
C ILE A 67 -30.31 13.51 -8.36
N VAL A 68 -30.41 12.35 -7.72
CA VAL A 68 -30.62 12.23 -6.27
C VAL A 68 -29.48 11.45 -5.63
N ILE A 69 -28.93 11.99 -4.55
CA ILE A 69 -27.77 11.44 -3.84
C ILE A 69 -28.13 11.38 -2.35
N GLY A 70 -27.97 10.23 -1.71
CA GLY A 70 -28.31 10.09 -0.29
C GLY A 70 -28.29 8.65 0.20
N THR A 71 -28.61 8.44 1.47
CA THR A 71 -28.63 7.10 2.06
C THR A 71 -29.89 6.33 1.70
N ILE A 72 -29.84 5.00 1.83
CA ILE A 72 -31.01 4.12 1.69
C ILE A 72 -32.14 4.49 2.68
N GLU A 73 -31.81 5.01 3.86
CA GLU A 73 -32.79 5.48 4.84
C GLU A 73 -33.65 6.62 4.26
N LYS A 74 -33.02 7.57 3.55
CA LYS A 74 -33.69 8.74 2.99
C LYS A 74 -34.33 8.50 1.63
N LEU A 75 -33.71 7.66 0.79
CA LEU A 75 -34.06 7.49 -0.62
C LEU A 75 -34.53 6.08 -1.00
N GLY A 76 -34.68 5.17 -0.03
CA GLY A 76 -35.05 3.78 -0.29
C GLY A 76 -36.42 3.62 -0.96
N ASN A 77 -37.33 4.58 -0.80
CA ASN A 77 -38.62 4.61 -1.49
C ASN A 77 -38.51 4.80 -3.01
N LEU A 78 -37.37 5.26 -3.51
CA LEU A 78 -37.09 5.40 -4.94
C LEU A 78 -36.54 4.11 -5.57
N LEU A 79 -36.27 3.08 -4.77
CA LEU A 79 -35.68 1.82 -5.21
C LEU A 79 -36.75 0.73 -5.33
N ASN A 80 -36.51 -0.22 -6.24
CA ASN A 80 -37.32 -1.44 -6.31
C ASN A 80 -36.90 -2.45 -5.24
N GLU A 81 -37.70 -3.50 -5.03
CA GLU A 81 -37.45 -4.50 -3.99
C GLU A 81 -36.07 -5.18 -4.15
N THR A 82 -35.66 -5.51 -5.37
CA THR A 82 -34.36 -6.14 -5.66
C THR A 82 -33.20 -5.23 -5.28
N GLN A 83 -33.28 -3.94 -5.60
CA GLN A 83 -32.27 -2.95 -5.25
C GLN A 83 -32.16 -2.77 -3.73
N ILE A 84 -33.30 -2.68 -3.04
CA ILE A 84 -33.36 -2.60 -1.58
C ILE A 84 -32.74 -3.83 -0.95
N GLN A 85 -33.09 -5.04 -1.42
CA GLN A 85 -32.53 -6.29 -0.91
C GLN A 85 -31.02 -6.34 -1.09
N LYS A 86 -30.51 -5.95 -2.27
CA LYS A 86 -29.07 -5.96 -2.57
C LYS A 86 -28.28 -5.04 -1.64
N LEU A 87 -28.76 -3.81 -1.41
CA LEU A 87 -28.16 -2.88 -0.46
C LEU A 87 -28.27 -3.39 0.98
N LYS A 88 -29.42 -3.93 1.40
CA LYS A 88 -29.58 -4.47 2.76
C LYS A 88 -28.72 -5.71 3.04
N SER A 89 -28.36 -6.47 2.00
CA SER A 89 -27.46 -7.63 2.12
C SER A 89 -25.97 -7.27 2.08
N SER A 90 -25.62 -6.00 1.84
CA SER A 90 -24.23 -5.55 1.75
C SER A 90 -23.75 -4.85 3.01
N ASN A 91 -22.43 -4.64 3.12
CA ASN A 91 -21.85 -3.88 4.22
C ASN A 91 -22.22 -2.39 4.18
N ASP A 92 -21.90 -1.66 5.25
CA ASP A 92 -22.23 -0.24 5.41
C ASP A 92 -21.56 0.68 4.36
N GLU A 93 -20.53 0.20 3.66
CA GLU A 93 -19.81 0.94 2.62
C GLU A 93 -20.34 0.61 1.19
N GLY A 94 -21.35 -0.27 1.08
CA GLY A 94 -22.01 -0.63 -0.17
C GLY A 94 -22.92 0.48 -0.71
N TYR A 95 -22.91 0.65 -2.03
CA TYR A 95 -23.69 1.65 -2.74
C TYR A 95 -24.21 1.16 -4.10
N LEU A 96 -25.22 1.87 -4.60
CA LEU A 96 -25.87 1.66 -5.89
C LEU A 96 -25.81 2.94 -6.72
N LEU A 97 -25.35 2.83 -7.97
CA LEU A 97 -25.54 3.80 -9.03
C LEU A 97 -26.56 3.22 -10.00
N SER A 98 -27.71 3.87 -10.12
CA SER A 98 -28.74 3.45 -11.09
C SER A 98 -29.24 4.64 -11.88
N SER A 99 -29.47 4.47 -13.18
CA SER A 99 -30.10 5.46 -14.05
C SER A 99 -31.23 4.81 -14.81
N SER A 100 -32.47 5.28 -14.61
CA SER A 100 -33.64 4.87 -15.38
C SER A 100 -34.67 5.99 -15.42
N ASN A 101 -35.54 6.01 -16.45
CA ASN A 101 -36.59 7.02 -16.63
C ASN A 101 -36.08 8.48 -16.53
N HIS A 102 -34.86 8.75 -17.02
CA HIS A 102 -34.20 10.05 -16.91
C HIS A 102 -34.04 10.54 -15.45
N GLN A 103 -33.73 9.64 -14.51
CA GLN A 103 -33.29 9.98 -13.17
C GLN A 103 -32.10 9.10 -12.77
N LEU A 104 -31.00 9.74 -12.35
CA LEU A 104 -29.82 9.09 -11.82
C LEU A 104 -29.85 9.11 -10.29
N LYS A 105 -29.51 7.98 -9.68
CA LYS A 105 -29.52 7.77 -8.23
C LYS A 105 -28.15 7.29 -7.78
N VAL A 106 -27.61 7.93 -6.74
CA VAL A 106 -26.43 7.45 -6.00
C VAL A 106 -26.89 7.19 -4.57
N ILE A 107 -27.11 5.92 -4.23
CA ILE A 107 -27.68 5.53 -2.94
C ILE A 107 -26.72 4.61 -2.20
N GLY A 108 -26.30 5.02 -1.00
CA GLY A 108 -25.38 4.27 -0.14
C GLY A 108 -26.04 3.75 1.14
N ASN A 109 -25.47 2.71 1.74
CA ASN A 109 -25.90 2.21 3.06
C ASN A 109 -25.50 3.14 4.22
N SER A 110 -24.49 3.98 4.02
CA SER A 110 -24.04 5.00 4.96
C SER A 110 -23.63 6.27 4.21
N ASP A 111 -23.39 7.37 4.94
CA ASP A 111 -22.87 8.60 4.36
C ASP A 111 -21.52 8.39 3.66
N ARG A 112 -20.70 7.47 4.18
CA ARG A 112 -19.41 7.10 3.58
C ARG A 112 -19.61 6.38 2.25
N ALA A 113 -20.58 5.45 2.19
CA ALA A 113 -20.94 4.77 0.96
C ALA A 113 -21.45 5.75 -0.11
N VAL A 114 -22.22 6.77 0.30
CA VAL A 114 -22.67 7.85 -0.60
C VAL A 114 -21.47 8.60 -1.19
N LEU A 115 -20.50 8.96 -0.36
CA LEU A 115 -19.27 9.63 -0.81
C LEU A 115 -18.50 8.78 -1.84
N TYR A 116 -18.35 7.48 -1.60
CA TYR A 116 -17.71 6.56 -2.56
C TYR A 116 -18.50 6.41 -3.85
N GLY A 117 -19.84 6.32 -3.77
CA GLY A 117 -20.71 6.30 -4.94
C GLY A 117 -20.60 7.57 -5.79
N VAL A 118 -20.47 8.74 -5.16
CA VAL A 118 -20.21 10.02 -5.85
C VAL A 118 -18.87 10.00 -6.57
N HIS A 119 -17.81 9.54 -5.91
CA HIS A 119 -16.51 9.41 -6.57
C HIS A 119 -16.53 8.41 -7.73
N HIS A 120 -17.31 7.32 -7.63
CA HIS A 120 -17.50 6.38 -8.73
C HIS A 120 -18.24 7.05 -9.90
N LEU A 121 -19.32 7.79 -9.64
CA LEU A 121 -20.01 8.54 -10.69
C LEU A 121 -19.06 9.51 -11.40
N ILE A 122 -18.29 10.28 -10.63
CA ILE A 122 -17.29 11.20 -11.18
C ILE A 122 -16.27 10.45 -12.03
N ARG A 123 -15.78 9.29 -11.57
CA ARG A 123 -14.87 8.44 -12.35
C ARG A 123 -15.51 7.98 -13.66
N LEU A 124 -16.77 7.54 -13.68
CA LEU A 124 -17.46 7.15 -14.91
C LEU A 124 -17.49 8.31 -15.93
N VAL A 125 -17.75 9.54 -15.47
CA VAL A 125 -17.73 10.74 -16.33
C VAL A 125 -16.32 11.07 -16.81
N GLN A 126 -15.29 10.99 -15.95
CA GLN A 126 -13.89 11.18 -16.36
C GLN A 126 -13.43 10.15 -17.41
N LEU A 127 -13.99 8.94 -17.36
CA LEU A 127 -13.72 7.85 -18.30
C LEU A 127 -14.64 7.88 -19.54
N GLU A 128 -15.45 8.94 -19.66
CA GLU A 128 -16.46 9.14 -20.70
C GLU A 128 -17.41 7.93 -20.92
N LYS A 129 -17.77 7.20 -19.84
CA LYS A 129 -18.69 6.05 -19.89
C LYS A 129 -20.14 6.48 -20.08
N ASP A 130 -20.92 5.66 -20.78
CA ASP A 130 -22.37 5.87 -20.85
C ASP A 130 -23.00 5.70 -19.46
N ILE A 131 -23.81 6.67 -19.07
CA ILE A 131 -24.51 6.74 -17.79
C ILE A 131 -26.04 6.81 -17.96
N SER A 132 -26.54 6.73 -19.19
CA SER A 132 -27.97 6.86 -19.50
C SER A 132 -28.79 5.71 -18.92
N ASP A 133 -28.24 4.50 -18.94
CA ASP A 133 -28.80 3.29 -18.37
C ASP A 133 -27.74 2.60 -17.49
N LEU A 134 -27.87 2.77 -16.17
CA LEU A 134 -26.94 2.21 -15.19
C LEU A 134 -27.69 1.32 -14.21
N GLU A 135 -27.06 0.21 -13.83
CA GLU A 135 -27.45 -0.62 -12.71
C GLU A 135 -26.17 -1.21 -12.07
N ILE A 136 -25.37 -0.34 -11.45
CA ILE A 136 -24.07 -0.69 -10.86
C ILE A 136 -24.20 -0.73 -9.35
N PHE A 137 -24.04 -1.93 -8.79
CA PHE A 137 -23.87 -2.12 -7.35
C PHE A 137 -22.40 -2.37 -7.04
N GLN A 138 -21.91 -1.77 -5.95
CA GLN A 138 -20.53 -1.92 -5.50
C GLN A 138 -20.48 -1.99 -3.98
N GLN A 139 -19.52 -2.77 -3.47
CA GLN A 139 -19.13 -2.80 -2.06
C GLN A 139 -17.63 -3.14 -2.01
N PRO A 140 -16.88 -2.65 -1.01
CA PRO A 140 -15.48 -3.01 -0.87
C PRO A 140 -15.35 -4.46 -0.41
N LYS A 141 -14.36 -5.19 -0.95
CA LYS A 141 -14.02 -6.55 -0.53
C LYS A 141 -13.24 -6.58 0.79
N ASN A 142 -12.39 -5.57 1.03
CA ASN A 142 -11.59 -5.45 2.26
C ASN A 142 -12.20 -4.43 3.21
N GLN A 143 -12.31 -4.77 4.49
CA GLN A 143 -12.85 -3.87 5.52
C GLN A 143 -11.83 -2.76 5.88
N PHE A 144 -10.59 -3.12 6.18
CA PHE A 144 -9.49 -2.17 6.36
C PHE A 144 -8.81 -1.87 5.02
N ARG A 145 -8.73 -0.58 4.69
CA ARG A 145 -8.02 -0.06 3.50
C ARG A 145 -7.19 1.13 3.97
N MET A 146 -6.02 0.84 4.54
CA MET A 146 -5.26 1.75 5.40
C MET A 146 -3.97 2.26 4.75
N LEU A 147 -3.68 3.56 4.86
CA LEU A 147 -2.33 4.06 4.59
C LEU A 147 -1.55 4.37 5.87
N ASN A 148 -0.26 4.10 5.86
CA ASN A 148 0.66 4.46 6.92
C ASN A 148 1.63 5.54 6.43
N GLN A 149 1.67 6.65 7.15
CA GLN A 149 2.65 7.72 6.94
C GLN A 149 3.90 7.43 7.75
N TRP A 150 5.07 7.58 7.13
CA TRP A 150 6.37 7.48 7.80
C TRP A 150 6.98 8.87 8.09
N ASP A 151 6.09 9.83 8.33
CA ASP A 151 6.39 11.25 8.53
C ASP A 151 6.86 11.53 9.96
N ASN A 152 7.91 12.35 10.07
CA ASN A 152 8.44 12.88 11.31
C ASN A 152 8.03 14.34 11.47
N LEU A 153 7.96 14.82 12.72
CA LEU A 153 7.52 16.18 13.06
C LEU A 153 8.49 17.26 12.52
N ASP A 154 9.76 16.92 12.31
CA ASP A 154 10.73 17.84 11.71
C ASP A 154 10.45 18.14 10.23
N GLY A 155 9.56 17.36 9.59
CA GLY A 155 9.18 17.45 8.20
C GLY A 155 9.82 16.38 7.32
N SER A 156 10.79 15.63 7.81
CA SER A 156 11.34 14.49 7.06
C SER A 156 10.32 13.35 6.98
N VAL A 157 10.43 12.53 5.93
CA VAL A 157 9.67 11.30 5.78
C VAL A 157 10.67 10.16 5.69
N GLU A 158 10.63 9.21 6.63
CA GLU A 158 11.48 8.03 6.58
C GLU A 158 11.10 7.20 5.35
N ARG A 159 12.07 6.95 4.47
CA ARG A 159 11.85 6.36 3.13
C ARG A 159 10.87 7.16 2.27
N GLY A 160 10.84 8.48 2.43
CA GLY A 160 10.12 9.40 1.55
C GLY A 160 10.96 9.86 0.37
N TYR A 161 10.40 9.76 -0.84
CA TYR A 161 11.09 10.10 -2.10
C TYR A 161 10.33 11.13 -2.95
N SER A 162 9.45 11.89 -2.29
CA SER A 162 8.50 12.83 -2.89
C SER A 162 8.47 14.19 -2.18
N GLY A 163 9.61 14.60 -1.64
CA GLY A 163 9.73 15.79 -0.79
C GLY A 163 9.51 15.48 0.70
N ASN A 164 9.13 16.51 1.45
CA ASN A 164 8.91 16.50 2.89
C ASN A 164 7.46 16.15 3.24
N SER A 165 7.16 16.05 4.54
CA SER A 165 5.82 15.82 5.06
C SER A 165 4.83 16.92 4.65
N ILE A 166 3.60 16.51 4.33
CA ILE A 166 2.47 17.44 4.16
C ILE A 166 1.81 17.81 5.49
N PHE A 167 2.12 17.09 6.58
CA PHE A 167 1.53 17.27 7.91
C PHE A 167 2.40 18.13 8.81
N TYR A 168 3.72 18.04 8.64
CA TYR A 168 4.68 18.63 9.55
C TYR A 168 5.75 19.44 8.82
N LYS A 169 6.15 20.56 9.43
CA LYS A 169 7.24 21.40 8.91
C LYS A 169 7.93 22.11 10.06
N ASN A 170 9.25 22.04 10.11
CA ASN A 170 10.08 22.74 11.09
C ASN A 170 9.68 22.43 12.54
N GLY A 171 9.33 21.18 12.86
CA GLY A 171 8.99 20.77 14.23
C GLY A 171 7.56 21.10 14.66
N GLN A 172 6.68 21.44 13.72
CA GLN A 172 5.29 21.87 13.99
C GLN A 172 4.30 21.21 13.02
N ILE A 173 3.06 21.06 13.47
CA ILE A 173 1.94 20.72 12.59
C ILE A 173 1.65 21.92 11.69
N VAL A 174 1.44 21.67 10.40
CA VAL A 174 1.19 22.74 9.42
C VAL A 174 -0.08 23.52 9.76
N GLN A 175 0.01 24.85 9.64
CA GLN A 175 -1.12 25.74 9.90
C GLN A 175 -2.13 25.71 8.74
N ASP A 176 -1.64 25.75 7.49
CA ASP A 176 -2.47 25.58 6.31
C ASP A 176 -2.73 24.08 6.05
N LYS A 177 -3.98 23.67 6.27
CA LYS A 177 -4.43 22.27 6.11
C LYS A 177 -5.16 22.04 4.78
N SER A 178 -5.13 23.00 3.84
CA SER A 178 -5.75 22.86 2.52
C SER A 178 -5.22 21.65 1.76
N ARG A 179 -3.90 21.42 1.79
CA ARG A 179 -3.27 20.25 1.18
C ARG A 179 -3.68 18.94 1.85
N ILE A 180 -3.85 18.91 3.16
CA ILE A 180 -4.36 17.73 3.88
C ILE A 180 -5.79 17.42 3.43
N LYS A 181 -6.61 18.44 3.20
CA LYS A 181 -7.97 18.28 2.64
C LYS A 181 -7.94 17.69 1.23
N ASP A 182 -7.07 18.19 0.35
CA ASP A 182 -6.91 17.61 -0.99
C ASP A 182 -6.42 16.16 -0.93
N TYR A 183 -5.53 15.85 0.01
CA TYR A 183 -5.10 14.47 0.23
C TYR A 183 -6.27 13.56 0.65
N ALA A 184 -7.11 14.01 1.58
CA ALA A 184 -8.30 13.29 2.00
C ALA A 184 -9.28 13.04 0.82
N ARG A 185 -9.39 13.99 -0.12
CA ARG A 185 -10.16 13.82 -1.37
C ARG A 185 -9.58 12.70 -2.24
N TYR A 186 -8.27 12.65 -2.43
CA TYR A 186 -7.62 11.58 -3.20
C TYR A 186 -7.86 10.22 -2.57
N LEU A 187 -7.64 10.07 -1.26
CA LEU A 187 -7.85 8.82 -0.55
C LEU A 187 -9.30 8.32 -0.67
N SER A 188 -10.26 9.20 -0.41
CA SER A 188 -11.70 8.90 -0.54
C SER A 188 -12.08 8.47 -1.96
N SER A 189 -11.51 9.10 -2.98
CA SER A 189 -11.86 8.82 -4.38
C SER A 189 -11.54 7.40 -4.86
N VAL A 190 -10.60 6.74 -4.18
CA VAL A 190 -10.22 5.35 -4.42
C VAL A 190 -10.62 4.42 -3.26
N GLY A 191 -11.41 4.92 -2.30
CA GLY A 191 -12.04 4.12 -1.25
C GLY A 191 -11.19 3.85 -0.02
N ILE A 192 -10.00 4.44 0.14
CA ILE A 192 -9.16 4.30 1.34
C ILE A 192 -9.92 4.88 2.54
N ASN A 193 -9.95 4.16 3.66
CA ASN A 193 -10.82 4.48 4.81
C ASN A 193 -10.08 4.60 6.15
N ALA A 194 -8.77 4.39 6.18
CA ALA A 194 -7.95 4.55 7.38
C ALA A 194 -6.58 5.16 7.06
N ILE A 195 -6.05 5.95 8.00
CA ILE A 195 -4.71 6.53 7.88
C ILE A 195 -4.02 6.62 9.25
N SER A 196 -2.75 6.23 9.35
CA SER A 196 -1.87 6.70 10.43
C SER A 196 -1.00 7.85 9.91
N ILE A 197 -0.91 8.95 10.65
CA ILE A 197 -0.31 10.21 10.17
C ILE A 197 1.14 10.44 10.63
N ASN A 198 1.76 9.47 11.28
CA ASN A 198 3.11 9.62 11.83
C ASN A 198 3.89 8.31 11.77
N ASN A 199 5.21 8.46 11.72
CA ASN A 199 6.15 7.37 11.60
C ASN A 199 5.96 6.29 12.66
N VAL A 200 6.08 5.04 12.24
CA VAL A 200 6.11 3.85 13.13
C VAL A 200 7.33 3.87 14.05
N ASN A 201 8.42 4.52 13.64
CA ASN A 201 9.53 4.89 14.52
C ASN A 201 9.19 6.20 15.25
N VAL A 202 8.42 6.11 16.34
CA VAL A 202 7.96 7.30 17.08
C VAL A 202 9.09 7.94 17.89
N TRP A 203 9.62 9.09 17.47
CA TRP A 203 10.69 9.78 18.18
C TRP A 203 10.18 10.57 19.39
N LYS A 204 11.08 11.36 20.00
CA LYS A 204 10.84 12.03 21.28
C LYS A 204 9.66 12.98 21.23
N GLU A 205 9.55 13.82 20.21
CA GLU A 205 8.49 14.83 20.14
C GLU A 205 7.16 14.22 19.68
N GLU A 206 7.20 13.27 18.77
CA GLU A 206 6.05 12.51 18.26
C GLU A 206 5.43 11.64 19.35
N THR A 207 6.20 11.24 20.37
CA THR A 207 5.66 10.58 21.58
C THR A 207 4.60 11.46 22.26
N TYR A 208 4.67 12.79 22.15
CA TYR A 208 3.67 13.71 22.72
C TYR A 208 2.41 13.86 21.86
N PHE A 209 2.30 13.21 20.69
CA PHE A 209 1.10 13.31 19.82
C PHE A 209 -0.18 12.84 20.53
N ILE A 210 -0.05 11.96 21.51
CA ILE A 210 -1.13 11.47 22.37
C ILE A 210 -1.40 12.37 23.59
N THR A 211 -0.97 13.63 23.58
CA THR A 211 -1.14 14.56 24.72
C THR A 211 -1.80 15.85 24.30
N LYS A 212 -2.40 16.57 25.27
CA LYS A 212 -2.91 17.95 25.11
C LYS A 212 -1.98 18.94 24.38
N LYS A 213 -0.68 18.66 24.28
CA LYS A 213 0.27 19.47 23.50
C LYS A 213 -0.10 19.50 22.01
N TYR A 214 -0.49 18.35 21.44
CA TYR A 214 -0.74 18.21 20.00
C TYR A 214 -2.15 17.74 19.66
N LEU A 215 -2.88 17.11 20.59
CA LEU A 215 -4.25 16.63 20.37
C LEU A 215 -5.21 17.70 19.80
N PRO A 216 -5.17 18.99 20.20
CA PRO A 216 -6.01 20.01 19.58
C PRO A 216 -5.78 20.20 18.07
N GLU A 217 -4.53 20.09 17.61
CA GLU A 217 -4.19 20.24 16.19
C GLU A 217 -4.43 18.93 15.41
N ILE A 218 -4.15 17.78 16.02
CA ILE A 218 -4.44 16.45 15.44
C ILE A 218 -5.96 16.27 15.28
N LYS A 219 -6.77 16.79 16.21
CA LYS A 219 -8.24 16.83 16.07
C LYS A 219 -8.68 17.51 14.78
N GLN A 220 -8.06 18.63 14.41
CA GLN A 220 -8.40 19.35 13.17
C GLN A 220 -8.07 18.50 11.93
N ILE A 221 -6.96 17.74 11.99
CA ILE A 221 -6.60 16.79 10.92
C ILE A 221 -7.62 15.63 10.87
N ALA A 222 -8.02 15.08 12.01
CA ALA A 222 -9.04 14.05 12.10
C ALA A 222 -10.40 14.53 11.56
N GLU A 223 -10.80 15.77 11.84
CA GLU A 223 -12.03 16.37 11.30
C GLU A 223 -12.02 16.46 9.77
N ILE A 224 -10.87 16.79 9.17
CA ILE A 224 -10.71 16.79 7.71
C ILE A 224 -10.88 15.38 7.16
N PHE A 225 -10.14 14.40 7.69
CA PHE A 225 -10.23 13.02 7.21
C PHE A 225 -11.61 12.39 7.42
N ARG A 226 -12.27 12.66 8.56
CA ARG A 226 -13.64 12.23 8.86
C ARG A 226 -14.64 12.74 7.83
N ALA A 227 -14.49 13.99 7.39
CA ALA A 227 -15.34 14.56 6.33
C ALA A 227 -15.18 13.85 4.97
N TYR A 228 -14.13 13.04 4.80
CA TYR A 228 -13.89 12.22 3.62
C TYR A 228 -13.93 10.72 3.90
N GLY A 229 -14.52 10.32 5.04
CA GLY A 229 -14.70 8.90 5.36
C GLY A 229 -13.40 8.16 5.73
N VAL A 230 -12.34 8.88 6.07
CA VAL A 230 -11.06 8.31 6.47
C VAL A 230 -10.90 8.42 8.00
N THR A 231 -10.64 7.29 8.65
CA THR A 231 -10.46 7.20 10.10
C THR A 231 -8.99 7.42 10.47
N LEU A 232 -8.71 8.29 11.43
CA LEU A 232 -7.35 8.62 11.85
C LEU A 232 -6.85 7.67 12.95
N TYR A 233 -5.61 7.20 12.78
CA TYR A 233 -4.82 6.42 13.72
C TYR A 233 -3.52 7.16 14.05
N LEU A 234 -2.87 6.80 15.16
CA LEU A 234 -1.53 7.28 15.50
C LEU A 234 -0.59 6.10 15.73
N SER A 235 0.62 6.20 15.19
CA SER A 235 1.71 5.34 15.63
C SER A 235 2.14 5.77 17.03
N ILE A 236 2.34 4.84 17.96
CA ILE A 236 2.71 5.15 19.35
C ILE A 236 4.08 4.59 19.74
N ASN A 237 4.71 5.24 20.72
CA ASN A 237 5.87 4.71 21.40
C ASN A 237 5.39 3.81 22.56
N PHE A 238 5.70 2.51 22.53
CA PHE A 238 5.30 1.58 23.59
C PHE A 238 5.80 2.03 24.99
N ALA A 239 6.97 2.68 25.04
CA ALA A 239 7.54 3.22 26.27
C ALA A 239 7.00 4.62 26.68
N SER A 240 5.87 5.07 26.12
CA SER A 240 5.25 6.36 26.48
C SER A 240 4.99 6.54 27.99
N PRO A 241 4.56 5.53 28.76
CA PRO A 241 4.39 5.68 30.22
C PRO A 241 5.66 6.16 30.93
N MET A 242 6.84 5.74 30.45
CA MET A 242 8.12 6.22 30.97
C MET A 242 8.49 7.59 30.37
N ALA A 243 8.40 7.70 29.05
CA ALA A 243 8.92 8.86 28.31
C ALA A 243 8.15 10.16 28.61
N ILE A 244 6.84 10.07 28.83
CA ILE A 244 5.95 11.22 29.03
C ILE A 244 4.96 11.06 30.19
N GLY A 245 4.85 9.85 30.76
CA GLY A 245 3.98 9.55 31.91
C GLY A 245 4.67 9.63 33.26
N GLY A 246 6.01 9.65 33.31
CA GLY A 246 6.77 9.69 34.55
C GLY A 246 6.83 8.37 35.33
N LEU A 247 6.39 7.26 34.72
CA LEU A 247 6.53 5.92 35.33
C LEU A 247 7.97 5.41 35.18
N SER A 248 8.38 4.53 36.09
CA SER A 248 9.71 3.89 36.04
C SER A 248 9.78 2.68 35.11
N THR A 249 8.64 2.23 34.55
CA THR A 249 8.51 1.04 33.72
C THR A 249 7.45 1.25 32.62
N ALA A 250 7.53 0.43 31.56
CA ALA A 250 6.46 0.26 30.58
C ALA A 250 6.07 -1.23 30.41
N ASP A 251 6.28 -2.06 31.45
CA ASP A 251 5.81 -3.44 31.50
C ASP A 251 4.28 -3.48 31.33
N PRO A 252 3.72 -4.15 30.29
CA PRO A 252 2.29 -4.18 30.06
C PRO A 252 1.49 -4.91 31.15
N LEU A 253 2.14 -5.67 32.03
CA LEU A 253 1.50 -6.31 33.18
C LEU A 253 1.53 -5.45 34.46
N ASP A 254 2.28 -4.34 34.47
CA ASP A 254 2.27 -3.40 35.60
C ASP A 254 0.94 -2.63 35.66
N GLN A 255 0.33 -2.60 36.85
CA GLN A 255 -0.99 -1.99 37.03
C GLN A 255 -0.99 -0.48 36.73
N SER A 256 0.10 0.22 37.07
CA SER A 256 0.22 1.67 36.82
C SER A 256 0.33 1.95 35.33
N VAL A 257 0.99 1.07 34.56
CA VAL A 257 1.10 1.16 33.10
C VAL A 257 -0.26 0.97 32.44
N LYS A 258 -1.04 -0.04 32.88
CA LYS A 258 -2.41 -0.27 32.40
C LYS A 258 -3.31 0.93 32.65
N GLU A 259 -3.28 1.46 33.88
CA GLU A 259 -4.07 2.64 34.25
C GLU A 259 -3.66 3.87 33.43
N TRP A 260 -2.36 4.08 33.22
CA TRP A 260 -1.87 5.17 32.40
C TRP A 260 -2.40 5.10 30.97
N TRP A 261 -2.37 3.93 30.33
CA TRP A 261 -2.88 3.77 28.96
C TRP A 261 -4.40 3.92 28.87
N ARG A 262 -5.15 3.44 29.87
CA ARG A 262 -6.60 3.65 29.95
C ARG A 262 -6.95 5.14 30.02
N ASP A 263 -6.29 5.87 30.91
CA ASP A 263 -6.53 7.31 31.08
C ASP A 263 -6.08 8.09 29.84
N LYS A 264 -4.98 7.66 29.21
CA LYS A 264 -4.48 8.22 27.96
C LYS A 264 -5.43 8.01 26.80
N ALA A 265 -6.00 6.81 26.66
CA ALA A 265 -7.03 6.54 25.66
C ALA A 265 -8.25 7.45 25.87
N ALA A 266 -8.74 7.57 27.10
CA ALA A 266 -9.86 8.46 27.42
C ALA A 266 -9.58 9.92 27.01
N GLU A 267 -8.39 10.46 27.32
CA GLU A 267 -7.99 11.81 26.87
C GLU A 267 -8.04 11.94 25.35
N ILE A 268 -7.53 10.97 24.59
CA ILE A 268 -7.54 11.02 23.12
C ILE A 268 -8.98 11.06 22.59
N TYR A 269 -9.87 10.22 23.12
CA TYR A 269 -11.26 10.12 22.68
C TYR A 269 -12.12 11.35 23.06
N GLU A 270 -11.74 12.12 24.09
CA GLU A 270 -12.33 13.43 24.36
C GLU A 270 -12.07 14.42 23.21
N TYR A 271 -10.89 14.37 22.59
CA TYR A 271 -10.55 15.21 21.44
C TYR A 271 -11.08 14.63 20.12
N ILE A 272 -11.00 13.32 19.94
CA ILE A 272 -11.28 12.62 18.68
C ILE A 272 -12.20 11.42 18.97
N PRO A 273 -13.54 11.63 19.04
CA PRO A 273 -14.48 10.59 19.48
C PRO A 273 -14.54 9.34 18.61
N ASP A 274 -14.12 9.44 17.35
CA ASP A 274 -14.05 8.35 16.37
C ASP A 274 -12.59 7.96 16.03
N PHE A 275 -11.66 8.22 16.94
CA PHE A 275 -10.27 7.81 16.78
C PHE A 275 -10.18 6.31 16.50
N GLY A 276 -9.41 5.94 15.48
CA GLY A 276 -9.30 4.55 15.03
C GLY A 276 -8.54 3.67 16.02
N GLY A 277 -7.51 4.23 16.65
CA GLY A 277 -6.63 3.54 17.58
C GLY A 277 -5.16 3.66 17.21
N PHE A 278 -4.37 2.67 17.60
CA PHE A 278 -2.91 2.74 17.53
C PHE A 278 -2.31 1.86 16.44
N VAL A 279 -1.22 2.33 15.84
CA VAL A 279 -0.27 1.50 15.08
C VAL A 279 0.98 1.29 15.93
N VAL A 280 1.50 0.06 16.03
CA VAL A 280 2.61 -0.24 16.94
C VAL A 280 3.73 -0.99 16.21
N LYS A 281 4.93 -0.43 16.25
CA LYS A 281 6.20 -1.12 16.00
C LYS A 281 6.92 -1.28 17.33
N ALA A 282 7.03 -2.52 17.80
CA ALA A 282 7.62 -2.88 19.09
C ALA A 282 8.63 -4.02 18.90
N ASP A 283 9.70 -4.03 19.70
CA ASP A 283 10.79 -5.03 19.67
C ASP A 283 11.41 -5.25 18.29
N SER A 284 11.50 -4.19 17.50
CA SER A 284 11.99 -4.22 16.13
C SER A 284 12.93 -3.03 15.92
N GLU A 285 14.14 -3.29 15.42
CA GLU A 285 15.13 -2.25 15.06
C GLU A 285 15.40 -1.27 16.21
N HIS A 286 15.63 -1.80 17.40
CA HIS A 286 15.89 -1.05 18.65
C HIS A 286 14.70 -0.24 19.20
N ARG A 287 13.49 -0.41 18.64
CA ARG A 287 12.27 0.17 19.22
C ARG A 287 11.85 -0.63 20.47
N PRO A 288 11.47 0.04 21.57
CA PRO A 288 11.08 -0.64 22.80
C PRO A 288 9.79 -1.44 22.61
N GLY A 289 9.63 -2.51 23.39
CA GLY A 289 8.47 -3.36 23.34
C GLY A 289 8.39 -4.36 24.51
N PRO A 290 7.40 -5.25 24.48
CA PRO A 290 7.18 -6.27 25.51
C PRO A 290 8.41 -7.14 25.84
N PHE A 291 9.26 -7.50 24.87
CA PHE A 291 10.45 -8.33 25.14
C PHE A 291 11.44 -7.68 26.10
N THR A 292 11.42 -6.34 26.22
CA THR A 292 12.25 -5.61 27.20
C THR A 292 11.89 -5.97 28.65
N TYR A 293 10.69 -6.52 28.88
CA TYR A 293 10.12 -6.81 30.20
C TYR A 293 9.80 -8.31 30.37
N ASP A 294 10.42 -9.18 29.57
CA ASP A 294 10.14 -10.63 29.54
C ASP A 294 8.64 -10.95 29.32
N ARG A 295 7.97 -10.13 28.49
CA ARG A 295 6.57 -10.31 28.06
C ARG A 295 6.50 -10.63 26.59
N ASP A 296 5.41 -11.24 26.14
CA ASP A 296 5.18 -11.47 24.72
C ASP A 296 4.32 -10.39 24.06
N HIS A 297 4.17 -10.49 22.74
CA HIS A 297 3.39 -9.53 21.95
C HIS A 297 1.89 -9.57 22.25
N ALA A 298 1.34 -10.69 22.75
CA ALA A 298 -0.06 -10.74 23.16
C ALA A 298 -0.26 -9.91 24.43
N ASP A 299 0.61 -10.04 25.44
CA ASP A 299 0.54 -9.23 26.66
C ASP A 299 0.62 -7.73 26.36
N GLY A 300 1.57 -7.33 25.49
CA GLY A 300 1.77 -5.94 25.09
C GLY A 300 0.59 -5.34 24.32
N SER A 301 0.11 -6.06 23.31
CA SER A 301 -0.99 -5.59 22.47
C SER A 301 -2.33 -5.61 23.21
N ASN A 302 -2.60 -6.63 24.02
CA ASN A 302 -3.84 -6.73 24.78
C ASN A 302 -3.98 -5.62 25.82
N MET A 303 -2.90 -5.20 26.48
CA MET A 303 -2.93 -4.06 27.40
C MET A 303 -3.40 -2.76 26.70
N LEU A 304 -2.90 -2.50 25.48
CA LEU A 304 -3.35 -1.37 24.68
C LEU A 304 -4.79 -1.57 24.20
N ALA A 305 -5.16 -2.80 23.87
CA ALA A 305 -6.47 -3.16 23.38
C ALA A 305 -7.56 -2.97 24.44
N GLU A 306 -7.29 -3.35 25.69
CA GLU A 306 -8.14 -3.09 26.87
C GLU A 306 -8.36 -1.59 27.09
N ALA A 307 -7.33 -0.77 26.91
CA ALA A 307 -7.46 0.68 27.04
C ALA A 307 -8.36 1.32 25.96
N LEU A 308 -8.38 0.74 24.75
CA LEU A 308 -9.12 1.24 23.59
C LEU A 308 -10.53 0.65 23.44
N GLU A 309 -10.80 -0.51 24.04
CA GLU A 309 -12.06 -1.25 23.91
C GLU A 309 -13.31 -0.43 24.25
N PRO A 310 -13.36 0.38 25.34
CA PRO A 310 -14.55 1.17 25.68
C PRO A 310 -14.98 2.17 24.60
N PHE A 311 -14.09 2.47 23.66
CA PHE A 311 -14.27 3.44 22.59
C PHE A 311 -14.31 2.81 21.19
N ASN A 312 -14.38 1.48 21.11
CA ASN A 312 -14.25 0.71 19.86
C ASN A 312 -12.94 0.98 19.11
N GLY A 313 -11.85 1.34 19.81
CA GLY A 313 -10.54 1.52 19.20
C GLY A 313 -9.82 0.19 18.93
N LYS A 314 -8.88 0.20 17.98
CA LYS A 314 -8.12 -0.98 17.54
C LYS A 314 -6.63 -0.81 17.77
N VAL A 315 -5.93 -1.92 17.97
CA VAL A 315 -4.47 -1.98 18.00
C VAL A 315 -3.99 -2.69 16.74
N VAL A 316 -3.42 -1.92 15.82
CA VAL A 316 -2.74 -2.44 14.64
C VAL A 316 -1.28 -2.73 15.03
N TRP A 317 -1.00 -3.99 15.34
CA TRP A 317 0.29 -4.45 15.85
C TRP A 317 1.14 -5.05 14.73
N ARG A 318 2.28 -4.43 14.40
CA ARG A 318 3.11 -4.88 13.27
C ARG A 318 3.91 -6.13 13.63
N CYS A 319 3.87 -7.13 12.76
CA CYS A 319 4.64 -8.38 12.89
C CYS A 319 6.04 -8.31 12.27
N PHE A 320 6.52 -7.10 11.94
CA PHE A 320 7.88 -6.89 11.44
C PHE A 320 8.90 -6.96 12.59
N VAL A 321 9.08 -8.17 13.14
CA VAL A 321 9.93 -8.48 14.28
C VAL A 321 10.94 -9.54 13.86
N TYR A 322 12.22 -9.27 14.10
CA TYR A 322 13.33 -10.16 13.75
C TYR A 322 14.58 -9.83 14.57
N ASN A 323 15.54 -10.75 14.59
CA ASN A 323 16.84 -10.48 15.21
C ASN A 323 17.67 -9.51 14.35
N CYS A 324 17.60 -8.21 14.67
CA CYS A 324 18.39 -7.16 14.00
C CYS A 324 19.86 -7.07 14.46
N LEU A 325 20.31 -8.04 15.26
CA LEU A 325 21.69 -8.20 15.74
C LEU A 325 22.23 -9.60 15.37
N GLN A 326 21.73 -10.21 14.30
CA GLN A 326 22.12 -11.53 13.85
C GLN A 326 23.64 -11.58 13.53
N ASP A 327 24.32 -12.65 13.92
CA ASP A 327 25.69 -12.92 13.47
C ASP A 327 25.65 -13.51 12.06
N TRP A 328 26.27 -12.86 11.07
CA TRP A 328 26.33 -13.35 9.69
C TRP A 328 26.99 -14.72 9.55
N ARG A 329 27.77 -15.15 10.55
CA ARG A 329 28.38 -16.48 10.60
C ARG A 329 27.36 -17.58 10.93
N ASP A 330 26.30 -17.22 11.65
CA ASP A 330 25.24 -18.15 12.01
C ASP A 330 24.28 -18.32 10.83
N ARG A 331 24.48 -19.42 10.10
CA ARG A 331 23.63 -19.84 8.98
C ARG A 331 22.40 -20.64 9.42
N SER A 332 22.24 -20.92 10.71
CA SER A 332 21.05 -21.61 11.24
C SER A 332 19.92 -20.64 11.56
N THR A 333 20.24 -19.42 11.98
CA THR A 333 19.25 -18.35 12.15
C THR A 333 18.81 -17.80 10.79
N ASP A 334 17.49 -17.70 10.58
CA ASP A 334 16.90 -17.14 9.35
C ASP A 334 15.91 -16.02 9.68
N ARG A 335 16.20 -14.82 9.19
CA ARG A 335 15.29 -13.68 9.31
C ARG A 335 13.91 -13.97 8.71
N ALA A 336 13.83 -14.72 7.61
CA ALA A 336 12.57 -15.01 6.94
C ALA A 336 11.60 -15.81 7.83
N ARG A 337 12.13 -16.60 8.76
CA ARG A 337 11.32 -17.39 9.70
C ARG A 337 10.72 -16.58 10.84
N ALA A 338 11.33 -15.44 11.18
CA ALA A 338 11.18 -14.81 12.48
C ALA A 338 9.73 -14.41 12.79
N ALA A 339 9.05 -13.75 11.86
CA ALA A 339 7.66 -13.31 12.07
C ALA A 339 6.74 -14.51 12.37
N PHE A 340 6.88 -15.60 11.63
CA PHE A 340 6.07 -16.79 11.87
C PHE A 340 6.40 -17.42 13.22
N ASP A 341 7.68 -17.65 13.52
CA ASP A 341 8.11 -18.31 14.75
C ASP A 341 7.75 -17.49 16.02
N HIS A 342 7.70 -16.16 15.92
CA HIS A 342 7.27 -15.28 17.02
C HIS A 342 5.74 -15.25 17.23
N PHE A 343 4.96 -15.16 16.15
CA PHE A 343 3.53 -14.85 16.26
C PHE A 343 2.63 -16.08 16.16
N LYS A 344 2.98 -17.09 15.36
CA LYS A 344 2.14 -18.30 15.19
C LYS A 344 1.83 -19.00 16.52
N PRO A 345 2.76 -19.13 17.49
CA PRO A 345 2.46 -19.71 18.81
C PRO A 345 1.50 -18.89 19.68
N LEU A 346 1.25 -17.62 19.33
CA LEU A 346 0.37 -16.71 20.07
C LEU A 346 -1.07 -16.68 19.54
N ASP A 347 -1.39 -17.48 18.51
CA ASP A 347 -2.73 -17.51 17.93
C ASP A 347 -3.81 -17.79 18.99
N GLY A 348 -4.88 -16.99 18.99
CA GLY A 348 -5.98 -17.09 19.94
C GLY A 348 -5.74 -16.43 21.31
N ARG A 349 -4.56 -15.84 21.55
CA ARG A 349 -4.30 -15.06 22.77
C ARG A 349 -4.57 -13.57 22.63
N PHE A 350 -4.70 -13.07 21.42
CA PHE A 350 -4.94 -11.65 21.14
C PHE A 350 -6.40 -11.27 21.38
N HIS A 351 -6.65 -10.08 21.93
CA HIS A 351 -8.00 -9.54 22.08
C HIS A 351 -8.65 -9.26 20.72
N GLU A 352 -9.99 -9.25 20.67
CA GLU A 352 -10.75 -9.12 19.42
C GLU A 352 -10.51 -7.82 18.65
N ASN A 353 -10.02 -6.76 19.31
CA ASN A 353 -9.66 -5.47 18.70
C ASN A 353 -8.15 -5.30 18.45
N VAL A 354 -7.35 -6.36 18.62
CA VAL A 354 -5.98 -6.43 18.10
C VAL A 354 -5.99 -6.97 16.68
N ILE A 355 -5.19 -6.36 15.81
CA ILE A 355 -5.03 -6.70 14.40
C ILE A 355 -3.54 -6.84 14.12
N LEU A 356 -3.10 -8.02 13.68
CA LEU A 356 -1.72 -8.25 13.28
C LEU A 356 -1.49 -7.73 11.86
N GLN A 357 -0.59 -6.76 11.71
CA GLN A 357 -0.19 -6.18 10.43
C GLN A 357 1.09 -6.84 9.92
N ILE A 358 1.00 -7.57 8.81
CA ILE A 358 2.05 -8.48 8.31
C ILE A 358 2.48 -8.04 6.91
N LYS A 359 3.77 -7.81 6.68
CA LYS A 359 4.28 -7.47 5.34
C LYS A 359 3.97 -8.58 4.33
N ASN A 360 3.83 -8.20 3.06
CA ASN A 360 3.53 -9.15 1.98
C ASN A 360 4.55 -10.28 1.82
N GLY A 361 5.81 -10.04 2.17
CA GLY A 361 6.86 -11.04 2.24
C GLY A 361 7.57 -11.02 3.59
N PRO A 362 8.31 -12.09 3.91
CA PRO A 362 8.89 -12.33 5.23
C PRO A 362 10.15 -11.51 5.52
N MET A 363 10.71 -10.81 4.51
CA MET A 363 11.95 -10.07 4.64
C MET A 363 11.69 -8.58 4.83
N ASP A 364 11.62 -7.79 3.77
CA ASP A 364 11.47 -6.32 3.85
C ASP A 364 11.17 -5.67 2.49
N PHE A 365 9.98 -5.90 1.92
CA PHE A 365 9.50 -5.21 0.72
C PHE A 365 10.46 -5.24 -0.48
N GLN A 366 11.25 -6.31 -0.62
CA GLN A 366 12.16 -6.47 -1.76
C GLN A 366 11.38 -6.52 -3.08
N VAL A 367 12.09 -6.33 -4.20
CA VAL A 367 11.51 -6.34 -5.55
C VAL A 367 10.66 -7.58 -5.81
N ARG A 368 11.12 -8.73 -5.31
CA ARG A 368 10.36 -9.97 -5.25
C ARG A 368 10.69 -10.69 -3.95
N GLU A 369 9.64 -11.16 -3.28
CA GLU A 369 9.71 -12.05 -2.13
C GLU A 369 8.63 -13.14 -2.29
N PRO A 370 8.80 -14.33 -1.70
CA PRO A 370 7.66 -15.21 -1.52
C PRO A 370 6.68 -14.59 -0.52
N VAL A 371 5.44 -15.07 -0.53
CA VAL A 371 4.41 -14.57 0.39
C VAL A 371 4.75 -14.96 1.83
N SER A 372 4.55 -14.05 2.79
CA SER A 372 4.72 -14.33 4.22
C SER A 372 3.87 -15.52 4.69
N PRO A 373 4.46 -16.59 5.26
CA PRO A 373 3.72 -17.79 5.67
C PRO A 373 2.82 -17.55 6.88
N LEU A 374 3.00 -16.44 7.60
CA LEU A 374 2.14 -16.07 8.72
C LEU A 374 0.73 -15.65 8.28
N ILE A 375 0.56 -15.20 7.02
CA ILE A 375 -0.73 -14.73 6.51
C ILE A 375 -1.67 -15.92 6.35
N GLY A 376 -2.79 -15.89 7.07
CA GLY A 376 -3.76 -16.97 7.17
C GLY A 376 -3.40 -18.06 8.18
N ALA A 377 -2.17 -18.13 8.68
CA ALA A 377 -1.74 -19.20 9.57
C ALA A 377 -2.31 -19.07 10.99
N MET A 378 -3.01 -17.98 11.34
CA MET A 378 -3.53 -17.71 12.68
C MET A 378 -5.06 -17.58 12.65
N PRO A 379 -5.81 -18.70 12.58
CA PRO A 379 -7.26 -18.69 12.40
C PRO A 379 -8.05 -17.95 13.49
N ASN A 380 -7.45 -17.75 14.67
CA ASN A 380 -8.10 -17.12 15.82
C ASN A 380 -7.61 -15.68 16.09
N THR A 381 -6.90 -15.07 15.13
CA THR A 381 -6.30 -13.75 15.30
C THR A 381 -6.54 -12.90 14.05
N ASN A 382 -7.08 -11.70 14.21
CA ASN A 382 -7.29 -10.77 13.10
C ASN A 382 -5.98 -10.44 12.40
N GLN A 383 -6.00 -10.38 11.07
CA GLN A 383 -4.81 -10.08 10.26
C GLN A 383 -5.13 -9.07 9.16
N ILE A 384 -4.16 -8.18 8.92
CA ILE A 384 -4.09 -7.36 7.71
C ILE A 384 -2.72 -7.52 7.07
N ILE A 385 -2.67 -7.42 5.74
CA ILE A 385 -1.40 -7.39 5.00
C ILE A 385 -0.86 -5.95 4.89
N GLU A 386 0.45 -5.76 4.89
CA GLU A 386 1.14 -4.48 4.66
C GLU A 386 1.92 -4.56 3.35
N PHE A 387 1.64 -3.62 2.45
CA PHE A 387 2.44 -3.35 1.24
C PHE A 387 3.26 -2.07 1.40
N GLN A 388 4.11 -1.75 0.41
CA GLN A 388 4.85 -0.50 0.37
C GLN A 388 4.55 0.22 -0.95
N VAL A 389 3.83 1.36 -0.90
CA VAL A 389 3.65 2.21 -2.09
C VAL A 389 4.91 3.02 -2.33
N ALA A 390 5.57 3.49 -1.26
CA ALA A 390 6.89 4.10 -1.34
C ALA A 390 7.89 3.07 -1.88
N GLN A 391 8.70 3.47 -2.86
CA GLN A 391 9.51 2.53 -3.61
C GLN A 391 10.90 2.32 -2.97
N GLU A 392 10.98 1.96 -1.69
CA GLU A 392 12.27 1.90 -0.97
C GLU A 392 13.31 1.04 -1.68
N TYR A 393 12.92 -0.20 -2.01
CA TYR A 393 13.76 -1.18 -2.72
C TYR A 393 13.37 -1.31 -4.21
N THR A 394 12.34 -0.59 -4.65
CA THR A 394 11.79 -0.64 -6.02
C THR A 394 12.02 0.66 -6.79
N GLY A 395 13.11 1.38 -6.49
CA GLY A 395 13.63 2.47 -7.33
C GLY A 395 13.44 3.89 -6.81
N GLN A 396 12.93 4.07 -5.58
CA GLN A 396 12.82 5.34 -4.86
C GLN A 396 12.09 6.44 -5.63
N GLN A 397 11.05 6.05 -6.39
CA GLN A 397 10.36 6.91 -7.35
C GLN A 397 11.30 7.61 -8.35
N ILE A 398 12.54 7.17 -8.52
CA ILE A 398 13.38 7.56 -9.66
C ILE A 398 13.04 6.60 -10.79
N ASP A 399 13.29 5.32 -10.55
CA ASP A 399 13.01 4.26 -11.49
C ASP A 399 11.50 3.99 -11.55
N LEU A 400 10.98 3.86 -12.76
CA LEU A 400 9.58 3.50 -12.97
C LEU A 400 9.37 2.06 -12.49
N CYS A 401 8.45 1.87 -11.53
CA CYS A 401 8.02 0.56 -11.06
C CYS A 401 6.54 0.63 -10.64
N TYR A 402 5.66 0.14 -11.50
CA TYR A 402 4.23 -0.01 -11.23
C TYR A 402 4.01 -1.31 -10.44
N LEU A 403 3.57 -1.19 -9.19
CA LEU A 403 3.57 -2.28 -8.21
C LEU A 403 2.30 -3.15 -8.22
N ILE A 404 1.27 -2.73 -8.96
CA ILE A 404 -0.02 -3.43 -9.03
C ILE A 404 0.13 -4.88 -9.52
N PRO A 405 0.96 -5.20 -10.55
CA PRO A 405 1.22 -6.59 -10.92
C PRO A 405 1.83 -7.42 -9.77
N GLN A 406 2.78 -6.88 -9.02
CA GLN A 406 3.38 -7.55 -7.86
C GLN A 406 2.33 -7.85 -6.80
N TRP A 407 1.53 -6.85 -6.40
CA TRP A 407 0.52 -7.03 -5.37
C TRP A 407 -0.59 -8.00 -5.80
N LYS A 408 -0.95 -8.02 -7.08
CA LYS A 408 -1.86 -9.05 -7.60
C LYS A 408 -1.27 -10.44 -7.50
N GLN A 409 0.01 -10.64 -7.80
CA GLN A 409 0.66 -11.95 -7.62
C GLN A 409 0.60 -12.40 -6.15
N VAL A 410 0.82 -11.47 -5.20
CA VAL A 410 0.67 -11.76 -3.76
C VAL A 410 -0.77 -12.10 -3.39
N LEU A 411 -1.74 -11.28 -3.80
CA LEU A 411 -3.16 -11.47 -3.47
C LEU A 411 -3.73 -12.78 -4.05
N GLN A 412 -3.26 -13.18 -5.25
CA GLN A 412 -3.69 -14.41 -5.92
C GLN A 412 -2.96 -15.67 -5.43
N PHE A 413 -1.95 -15.53 -4.58
CA PHE A 413 -1.23 -16.68 -4.04
C PHE A 413 -2.17 -17.53 -3.17
N ASP A 414 -2.37 -18.78 -3.56
CA ASP A 414 -3.11 -19.75 -2.75
C ASP A 414 -2.23 -20.29 -1.63
N THR A 415 -2.64 -20.06 -0.39
CA THR A 415 -1.91 -20.53 0.79
C THR A 415 -2.18 -21.99 1.10
N HIS A 416 -3.29 -22.56 0.60
CA HIS A 416 -3.80 -23.89 0.92
C HIS A 416 -4.12 -24.17 2.40
N ILE A 417 -4.16 -23.15 3.26
CA ILE A 417 -4.40 -23.30 4.72
C ILE A 417 -5.76 -23.94 5.06
N LYS A 418 -6.78 -23.77 4.20
CA LYS A 418 -8.05 -24.52 4.27
C LYS A 418 -8.32 -25.30 2.98
N GLY A 419 -7.26 -25.81 2.34
CA GLY A 419 -7.32 -26.42 1.03
C GLY A 419 -7.31 -25.38 -0.11
N GLU A 420 -7.46 -25.86 -1.33
CA GLU A 420 -7.49 -25.05 -2.56
C GLU A 420 -8.55 -23.93 -2.48
N GLY A 421 -8.20 -22.74 -2.97
CA GLY A 421 -9.02 -21.54 -2.90
C GLY A 421 -8.76 -20.68 -1.65
N SER A 422 -7.76 -21.03 -0.82
CA SER A 422 -7.36 -20.24 0.35
C SER A 422 -6.38 -19.13 -0.02
N SER A 423 -6.73 -18.31 -1.02
CA SER A 423 -5.86 -17.24 -1.49
C SER A 423 -5.70 -16.12 -0.46
N ILE A 424 -4.59 -15.37 -0.56
CA ILE A 424 -4.37 -14.19 0.28
C ILE A 424 -5.53 -13.21 0.14
N GLU A 425 -6.06 -13.01 -1.07
CA GLU A 425 -7.25 -12.21 -1.35
C GLU A 425 -8.46 -12.63 -0.49
N GLU A 426 -8.77 -13.92 -0.41
CA GLU A 426 -9.89 -14.42 0.40
C GLU A 426 -9.60 -14.35 1.91
N ILE A 427 -8.34 -14.51 2.31
CA ILE A 427 -7.91 -14.37 3.71
C ILE A 427 -8.11 -12.92 4.18
N VAL A 428 -7.60 -11.93 3.44
CA VAL A 428 -7.70 -10.52 3.82
C VAL A 428 -9.12 -9.97 3.67
N ALA A 429 -9.94 -10.57 2.80
CA ALA A 429 -11.38 -10.30 2.73
C ALA A 429 -12.16 -10.83 3.94
N GLY A 430 -11.54 -11.68 4.78
CA GLY A 430 -12.21 -12.31 5.93
C GLY A 430 -13.11 -13.48 5.56
N ASN A 431 -12.92 -14.09 4.39
CA ASN A 431 -13.76 -15.19 3.90
C ASN A 431 -13.23 -16.59 4.29
N ILE A 432 -11.93 -16.70 4.61
CA ILE A 432 -11.30 -17.97 5.02
C ILE A 432 -11.43 -18.21 6.52
N HIS A 433 -11.16 -17.19 7.33
CA HIS A 433 -11.23 -17.24 8.79
C HIS A 433 -12.26 -16.23 9.30
N PRO A 434 -12.89 -16.47 10.47
CA PRO A 434 -13.92 -15.59 11.02
C PRO A 434 -13.30 -14.35 11.66
N TYR A 435 -12.43 -13.64 10.93
CA TYR A 435 -11.82 -12.40 11.41
C TYR A 435 -12.89 -11.33 11.63
N LYS A 436 -12.86 -10.71 12.80
CA LYS A 436 -13.69 -9.54 13.10
C LYS A 436 -13.17 -8.32 12.33
N TYR A 437 -11.86 -8.27 12.16
CA TYR A 437 -11.16 -7.22 11.44
C TYR A 437 -10.12 -7.80 10.46
N SER A 438 -10.21 -7.39 9.19
CA SER A 438 -9.29 -7.84 8.16
C SER A 438 -9.16 -6.81 7.03
N GLY A 439 -8.18 -6.99 6.15
CA GLY A 439 -7.95 -6.11 5.02
C GLY A 439 -6.48 -5.84 4.75
N ILE A 440 -6.20 -4.64 4.27
CA ILE A 440 -4.94 -4.28 3.64
C ILE A 440 -4.48 -2.91 4.14
N SER A 441 -3.18 -2.79 4.38
CA SER A 441 -2.47 -1.56 4.68
C SER A 441 -1.32 -1.34 3.70
N ALA A 442 -0.85 -0.10 3.54
CA ALA A 442 0.41 0.16 2.85
C ALA A 442 1.12 1.42 3.34
N VAL A 443 2.45 1.45 3.18
CA VAL A 443 3.27 2.64 3.44
C VAL A 443 3.09 3.64 2.29
N SER A 444 2.75 4.90 2.62
CA SER A 444 2.46 5.96 1.65
C SER A 444 3.69 6.38 0.84
N ASN A 445 3.50 6.79 -0.43
CA ASN A 445 4.55 7.33 -1.29
C ASN A 445 4.50 8.85 -1.49
N ILE A 446 3.67 9.54 -0.72
CA ILE A 446 3.42 10.98 -0.92
C ILE A 446 4.40 11.86 -0.13
N GLY A 447 4.54 13.11 -0.58
CA GLY A 447 5.22 14.19 0.13
C GLY A 447 4.80 15.54 -0.44
N ASP A 448 5.58 16.58 -0.11
CA ASP A 448 5.28 17.96 -0.48
C ASP A 448 5.73 18.37 -1.89
N ASP A 449 6.33 17.48 -2.67
CA ASP A 449 6.54 17.68 -4.12
C ASP A 449 5.22 18.03 -4.80
N GLU A 450 5.24 18.93 -5.78
CA GLU A 450 4.01 19.45 -6.40
C GLU A 450 3.13 18.36 -7.04
N ASN A 451 3.73 17.27 -7.53
CA ASN A 451 3.01 16.11 -8.07
C ASN A 451 2.73 15.00 -7.04
N TRP A 452 2.95 15.27 -5.76
CA TRP A 452 2.76 14.38 -4.60
C TRP A 452 3.69 13.18 -4.49
N THR A 453 4.03 12.51 -5.59
CA THR A 453 4.71 11.20 -5.56
C THR A 453 6.13 11.24 -6.13
N GLY A 454 6.69 12.43 -6.36
CA GLY A 454 8.01 12.64 -6.93
C GLY A 454 8.04 12.34 -8.42
N ASN A 455 7.85 11.07 -8.79
CA ASN A 455 7.57 10.65 -10.17
C ASN A 455 6.08 10.79 -10.45
N THR A 456 5.74 11.49 -11.52
CA THR A 456 4.35 11.64 -11.95
C THR A 456 3.69 10.27 -12.21
N LEU A 457 4.44 9.30 -12.73
CA LEU A 457 3.90 7.95 -12.96
C LEU A 457 3.74 7.12 -11.67
N ALA A 458 4.39 7.49 -10.56
CA ALA A 458 4.19 6.81 -9.27
C ALA A 458 2.84 7.12 -8.62
N GLN A 459 2.09 8.11 -9.12
CA GLN A 459 0.69 8.34 -8.74
C GLN A 459 -0.17 7.11 -9.07
N ALA A 460 0.19 6.34 -10.11
CA ALA A 460 -0.49 5.11 -10.49
C ALA A 460 -0.44 4.05 -9.39
N ASN A 461 0.63 4.01 -8.58
CA ASN A 461 0.75 3.06 -7.47
C ASN A 461 -0.23 3.40 -6.34
N LEU A 462 -0.36 4.68 -5.96
CA LEU A 462 -1.33 5.10 -4.94
C LEU A 462 -2.78 4.93 -5.43
N TYR A 463 -3.04 5.28 -6.70
CA TYR A 463 -4.35 5.05 -7.31
C TYR A 463 -4.70 3.56 -7.30
N GLY A 464 -3.79 2.74 -7.83
CA GLY A 464 -4.01 1.30 -7.97
C GLY A 464 -4.06 0.57 -6.63
N TYR A 465 -3.34 1.03 -5.61
CA TYR A 465 -3.49 0.55 -4.24
C TYR A 465 -4.94 0.68 -3.79
N GLY A 466 -5.51 1.89 -3.88
CA GLY A 466 -6.91 2.11 -3.50
C GLY A 466 -7.88 1.23 -4.30
N ARG A 467 -7.72 1.15 -5.64
CA ARG A 467 -8.56 0.30 -6.50
C ARG A 467 -8.47 -1.18 -6.12
N LEU A 468 -7.27 -1.72 -5.92
CA LEU A 468 -7.08 -3.12 -5.53
C LEU A 468 -7.64 -3.42 -4.13
N THR A 469 -7.49 -2.50 -3.17
CA THR A 469 -8.07 -2.72 -1.83
C THR A 469 -9.59 -2.67 -1.85
N TRP A 470 -10.19 -1.95 -2.79
CA TRP A 470 -11.64 -1.97 -3.03
C TRP A 470 -12.08 -3.28 -3.68
N ASP A 471 -11.46 -3.63 -4.81
CA ASP A 471 -11.77 -4.82 -5.60
C ASP A 471 -10.49 -5.45 -6.17
N PRO A 472 -9.96 -6.49 -5.51
CA PRO A 472 -8.75 -7.19 -5.96
C PRO A 472 -8.91 -7.93 -7.29
N SER A 473 -10.14 -8.16 -7.77
CA SER A 473 -10.39 -8.86 -9.03
C SER A 473 -9.98 -8.03 -10.25
N LEU A 474 -9.99 -6.69 -10.12
CA LEU A 474 -9.58 -5.75 -11.16
C LEU A 474 -8.18 -6.07 -11.70
N SER A 475 -8.02 -6.13 -13.02
CA SER A 475 -6.72 -6.37 -13.63
C SER A 475 -5.80 -5.15 -13.47
N ALA A 476 -4.48 -5.39 -13.43
CA ALA A 476 -3.50 -4.31 -13.39
C ALA A 476 -3.62 -3.37 -14.60
N LYS A 477 -4.04 -3.92 -15.74
CA LYS A 477 -4.31 -3.19 -16.99
C LYS A 477 -5.51 -2.26 -16.86
N GLU A 478 -6.66 -2.75 -16.38
CA GLU A 478 -7.85 -1.92 -16.18
C GLU A 478 -7.56 -0.76 -15.23
N ILE A 479 -6.87 -1.02 -14.11
CA ILE A 479 -6.46 0.01 -13.16
C ILE A 479 -5.54 1.05 -13.81
N ALA A 480 -4.56 0.61 -14.60
CA ALA A 480 -3.65 1.50 -15.32
C ALA A 480 -4.43 2.37 -16.32
N GLN A 481 -5.32 1.79 -17.11
CA GLN A 481 -6.14 2.53 -18.08
C GLN A 481 -7.04 3.57 -17.40
N GLU A 482 -7.72 3.19 -16.30
CA GLU A 482 -8.53 4.14 -15.52
C GLU A 482 -7.67 5.33 -15.08
N TRP A 483 -6.48 5.08 -14.52
CA TRP A 483 -5.58 6.13 -14.06
C TRP A 483 -5.04 6.99 -15.20
N ILE A 484 -4.63 6.40 -16.32
CA ILE A 484 -4.08 7.13 -17.48
C ILE A 484 -5.13 8.07 -18.08
N ILE A 485 -6.36 7.60 -18.26
CA ILE A 485 -7.43 8.43 -18.84
C ILE A 485 -7.71 9.62 -17.91
N GLN A 486 -7.86 9.37 -16.62
CA GLN A 486 -8.11 10.41 -15.62
C GLN A 486 -6.94 11.40 -15.50
N THR A 487 -5.70 10.95 -15.67
CA THR A 487 -4.48 11.77 -15.47
C THR A 487 -4.02 12.46 -16.74
N PHE A 488 -3.86 11.74 -17.86
CA PHE A 488 -3.32 12.25 -19.12
C PHE A 488 -4.35 12.42 -20.23
N GLY A 489 -5.48 11.72 -20.19
CA GLY A 489 -6.63 11.94 -21.08
C GLY A 489 -6.94 10.75 -21.97
N ASN A 490 -7.98 10.89 -22.79
CA ASN A 490 -8.55 9.77 -23.56
C ASN A 490 -7.94 9.62 -24.97
N THR A 491 -6.65 9.91 -25.14
CA THR A 491 -5.96 9.73 -26.43
C THR A 491 -5.35 8.34 -26.51
N GLU A 492 -5.74 7.54 -27.51
CA GLU A 492 -5.32 6.13 -27.66
C GLU A 492 -3.79 5.95 -27.62
N THR A 493 -3.03 6.83 -28.29
CA THR A 493 -1.56 6.80 -28.28
C THR A 493 -0.98 6.98 -26.88
N ILE A 494 -1.54 7.90 -26.09
CA ILE A 494 -1.11 8.13 -24.69
C ILE A 494 -1.44 6.89 -23.85
N ILE A 495 -2.68 6.38 -23.96
CA ILE A 495 -3.14 5.22 -23.19
C ILE A 495 -2.27 4.01 -23.48
N GLY A 496 -2.13 3.62 -24.74
CA GLY A 496 -1.38 2.43 -25.12
C GLY A 496 0.10 2.50 -24.71
N THR A 497 0.72 3.66 -24.88
CA THR A 497 2.15 3.84 -24.56
C THR A 497 2.41 3.81 -23.06
N ILE A 498 1.64 4.57 -22.27
CA ILE A 498 1.83 4.61 -20.81
C ILE A 498 1.40 3.28 -20.16
N GLU A 499 0.35 2.63 -20.67
CA GLU A 499 -0.06 1.30 -20.20
C GLU A 499 1.08 0.28 -20.39
N ASP A 500 1.68 0.23 -21.58
CA ASP A 500 2.81 -0.66 -21.87
C ASP A 500 4.00 -0.37 -20.93
N MET A 501 4.35 0.91 -20.75
CA MET A 501 5.41 1.30 -19.82
C MET A 501 5.12 0.83 -18.39
N LEU A 502 3.91 1.08 -17.87
CA LEU A 502 3.53 0.71 -16.51
C LEU A 502 3.55 -0.81 -16.34
N LEU A 503 2.87 -1.58 -17.20
CA LEU A 503 2.73 -3.03 -17.05
C LEU A 503 4.06 -3.78 -17.11
N ASN A 504 5.05 -3.27 -17.86
CA ASN A 504 6.37 -3.90 -17.97
C ASN A 504 7.38 -3.39 -16.93
N SER A 505 7.11 -2.26 -16.27
CA SER A 505 8.12 -1.55 -15.46
C SER A 505 8.69 -2.35 -14.28
N TRP A 506 7.87 -3.14 -13.59
CA TRP A 506 8.34 -3.96 -12.46
C TRP A 506 9.30 -5.07 -12.91
N GLU A 507 8.96 -5.81 -13.97
CA GLU A 507 9.86 -6.83 -14.53
C GLU A 507 11.16 -6.19 -15.05
N ILE A 508 11.07 -5.01 -15.68
CA ILE A 508 12.24 -4.26 -16.13
C ILE A 508 13.16 -3.92 -14.94
N TYR A 509 12.60 -3.41 -13.84
CA TYR A 509 13.36 -3.12 -12.62
C TYR A 509 13.97 -4.38 -12.00
N GLU A 510 13.20 -5.47 -11.93
CA GLU A 510 13.69 -6.76 -11.45
C GLU A 510 14.84 -7.31 -12.31
N ASN A 511 14.74 -7.19 -13.64
CA ASN A 511 15.73 -7.74 -14.56
C ASN A 511 17.16 -7.23 -14.31
N TYR A 512 17.32 -5.95 -13.94
CA TYR A 512 18.64 -5.39 -13.64
C TYR A 512 18.95 -5.30 -12.13
N THR A 513 18.12 -5.81 -11.24
CA THR A 513 18.40 -5.77 -9.78
C THR A 513 18.70 -7.18 -9.24
N ALA A 514 18.38 -7.45 -7.97
CA ALA A 514 18.73 -8.71 -7.32
C ALA A 514 18.08 -9.91 -8.05
N PRO A 515 18.85 -10.92 -8.47
CA PRO A 515 18.36 -11.99 -9.33
C PRO A 515 17.56 -13.06 -8.57
N LEU A 516 16.58 -13.66 -9.25
CA LEU A 516 15.93 -14.93 -8.86
C LEU A 516 15.42 -14.94 -7.40
N GLY A 517 14.91 -13.80 -6.95
CA GLY A 517 14.25 -13.64 -5.65
C GLY A 517 15.17 -13.53 -4.44
N VAL A 518 16.51 -13.49 -4.59
CA VAL A 518 17.44 -13.43 -3.44
C VAL A 518 17.31 -12.12 -2.64
N GLY A 519 16.85 -11.05 -3.29
CA GLY A 519 16.67 -9.72 -2.71
C GLY A 519 17.98 -9.01 -2.36
N TRP A 520 17.86 -7.86 -1.70
CA TRP A 520 18.95 -7.04 -1.19
C TRP A 520 19.86 -6.52 -2.29
N MET A 521 21.17 -6.77 -2.20
CA MET A 521 22.19 -6.23 -3.12
C MET A 521 22.14 -4.70 -3.28
N VAL A 522 21.56 -3.99 -2.31
CA VAL A 522 21.43 -2.52 -2.31
C VAL A 522 22.47 -1.85 -1.43
N THR A 523 22.75 -0.58 -1.72
CA THR A 523 23.60 0.26 -0.87
C THR A 523 23.05 0.37 0.57
N PRO A 524 23.82 0.03 1.61
CA PRO A 524 23.38 0.11 3.01
C PRO A 524 22.94 1.52 3.43
N GLY A 525 21.92 1.58 4.29
CA GLY A 525 21.33 2.81 4.82
C GLY A 525 20.50 3.59 3.80
N VAL A 526 20.98 3.75 2.58
CA VAL A 526 20.32 4.51 1.51
C VAL A 526 19.30 3.67 0.73
N HIS A 527 19.59 2.39 0.53
CA HIS A 527 18.77 1.40 -0.19
C HIS A 527 18.57 1.70 -1.69
N TYR A 528 19.41 2.56 -2.27
CA TYR A 528 19.41 2.89 -3.69
C TYR A 528 20.73 2.51 -4.36
N GLY A 529 20.65 1.99 -5.58
CA GLY A 529 21.80 1.55 -6.36
C GLY A 529 22.42 0.24 -5.88
N PRO A 530 23.29 -0.37 -6.71
CA PRO A 530 23.88 -1.67 -6.44
C PRO A 530 24.95 -1.61 -5.36
N ASN A 531 24.90 -2.54 -4.42
CA ASN A 531 26.00 -2.94 -3.56
C ASN A 531 25.78 -4.39 -3.15
N ILE A 532 26.34 -5.32 -3.95
CA ILE A 532 26.03 -6.75 -3.85
C ILE A 532 26.33 -7.27 -2.44
N ASP A 533 27.56 -7.07 -1.96
CA ASP A 533 27.99 -7.46 -0.60
C ASP A 533 27.58 -6.43 0.48
N GLY A 534 26.72 -5.45 0.16
CA GLY A 534 26.44 -4.29 1.00
C GLY A 534 26.03 -4.67 2.43
N TYR A 535 25.15 -5.66 2.55
CA TYR A 535 24.72 -6.20 3.84
C TYR A 535 25.21 -7.63 4.13
N GLU A 536 26.02 -8.23 3.26
CA GLU A 536 26.38 -9.66 3.30
C GLU A 536 27.13 -10.05 4.59
N TYR A 537 27.90 -9.12 5.17
CA TYR A 537 28.63 -9.32 6.44
C TYR A 537 28.09 -8.42 7.56
N SER A 538 26.87 -7.92 7.39
CA SER A 538 26.20 -7.07 8.36
C SER A 538 25.34 -7.89 9.33
N ARG A 539 24.68 -7.22 10.26
CA ARG A 539 23.93 -7.85 11.37
C ARG A 539 22.44 -8.06 11.11
N TRP A 540 21.98 -7.77 9.89
CA TRP A 540 20.55 -7.60 9.59
C TRP A 540 19.85 -8.89 9.14
N GLY A 541 20.57 -10.00 9.00
CA GLY A 541 20.00 -11.28 8.55
C GLY A 541 19.67 -11.32 7.06
N THR A 542 20.46 -10.62 6.23
CA THR A 542 20.13 -10.31 4.82
C THR A 542 21.26 -10.75 3.88
N TYR A 543 21.42 -12.06 3.77
CA TYR A 543 22.58 -12.67 3.13
C TYR A 543 22.18 -13.40 1.85
N HIS A 544 23.05 -13.37 0.85
CA HIS A 544 22.91 -14.12 -0.41
C HIS A 544 23.92 -15.27 -0.52
N PHE A 545 24.94 -15.32 0.34
CA PHE A 545 25.93 -16.40 0.43
C PHE A 545 26.67 -16.69 -0.89
N ALA A 546 26.89 -15.66 -1.70
CA ALA A 546 27.58 -15.82 -2.97
C ALA A 546 29.05 -16.15 -2.73
N ASP A 547 29.53 -17.26 -3.28
CA ASP A 547 30.94 -17.64 -3.27
C ASP A 547 31.43 -17.91 -4.70
N ARG A 548 32.55 -18.60 -4.85
CA ARG A 548 33.17 -18.86 -6.16
C ARG A 548 32.44 -19.95 -6.97
N ASP A 549 31.61 -20.76 -6.32
CA ASP A 549 30.98 -21.94 -6.91
C ASP A 549 29.46 -21.75 -7.06
N GLY A 550 28.81 -20.99 -6.16
CA GLY A 550 27.36 -20.76 -6.20
C GLY A 550 26.86 -19.54 -5.41
N ILE A 551 25.54 -19.43 -5.31
CA ILE A 551 24.79 -18.37 -4.63
C ILE A 551 23.44 -18.92 -4.16
N GLY A 552 22.86 -18.30 -3.13
CA GLY A 552 21.48 -18.48 -2.69
C GLY A 552 21.42 -18.84 -1.20
N VAL A 553 20.21 -18.84 -0.65
CA VAL A 553 19.98 -19.21 0.75
C VAL A 553 19.33 -20.59 0.79
N ASP A 554 19.98 -21.57 1.42
CA ASP A 554 19.37 -22.87 1.63
C ASP A 554 18.29 -22.78 2.73
N ARG A 555 17.04 -22.73 2.31
CA ARG A 555 15.85 -22.68 3.17
C ARG A 555 15.08 -23.99 3.20
N THR A 556 15.66 -25.04 2.63
CA THR A 556 15.06 -26.38 2.60
C THR A 556 15.02 -26.99 3.99
N LYS A 557 14.13 -27.97 4.16
CA LYS A 557 13.94 -28.74 5.39
C LYS A 557 15.16 -29.59 5.74
N GLU A 558 15.77 -30.22 4.74
CA GLU A 558 16.76 -31.27 4.96
C GLU A 558 18.15 -30.73 5.29
N THR A 559 18.55 -29.63 4.64
CA THR A 559 19.91 -29.10 4.72
C THR A 559 19.99 -27.62 5.06
N GLY A 560 18.87 -26.91 4.98
CA GLY A 560 18.78 -25.47 5.18
C GLY A 560 18.20 -25.06 6.53
N THR A 561 17.56 -23.88 6.53
CA THR A 561 16.93 -23.27 7.71
C THR A 561 15.53 -23.86 8.00
N GLY A 562 15.02 -24.74 7.15
CA GLY A 562 13.67 -25.31 7.25
C GLY A 562 12.54 -24.31 7.08
N TYR A 563 12.78 -23.11 6.55
CA TYR A 563 11.75 -22.10 6.34
C TYR A 563 10.59 -22.60 5.46
N THR A 564 10.87 -23.51 4.51
CA THR A 564 9.81 -24.16 3.69
C THR A 564 8.74 -24.86 4.53
N GLU A 565 9.07 -25.33 5.74
CA GLU A 565 8.12 -25.99 6.65
C GLU A 565 7.08 -25.04 7.26
N GLN A 566 7.21 -23.73 7.07
CA GLN A 566 6.20 -22.76 7.50
C GLN A 566 5.03 -22.63 6.51
N TYR A 567 5.15 -23.19 5.30
CA TYR A 567 4.06 -23.25 4.32
C TYR A 567 3.25 -24.54 4.45
N GLU A 568 2.02 -24.50 3.98
CA GLU A 568 1.20 -25.68 3.77
C GLU A 568 1.51 -26.35 2.42
N GLU A 569 1.15 -27.62 2.27
CA GLU A 569 1.20 -28.31 0.98
C GLU A 569 0.14 -27.74 0.01
N PRO A 570 0.45 -27.62 -1.29
CA PRO A 570 1.65 -28.09 -1.99
C PRO A 570 2.81 -27.06 -2.00
N ASN A 571 2.65 -25.88 -1.41
CA ASN A 571 3.68 -24.83 -1.45
C ASN A 571 4.95 -25.26 -0.72
N GLN A 572 4.81 -25.94 0.42
CA GLN A 572 5.94 -26.54 1.14
C GLN A 572 6.79 -27.41 0.22
N SER A 573 6.23 -28.49 -0.35
CA SER A 573 6.99 -29.39 -1.23
C SER A 573 7.47 -28.70 -2.51
N LYS A 574 6.67 -27.79 -3.08
CA LYS A 574 7.03 -27.03 -4.28
C LYS A 574 8.28 -26.18 -4.06
N TYR A 575 8.34 -25.44 -2.96
CA TYR A 575 9.51 -24.60 -2.65
C TYR A 575 10.69 -25.42 -2.12
N ASN A 576 10.44 -26.53 -1.41
CA ASN A 576 11.49 -27.42 -0.91
C ASN A 576 12.19 -28.22 -2.02
N SER A 577 11.50 -28.49 -3.14
CA SER A 577 12.07 -29.21 -4.27
C SER A 577 12.84 -28.28 -5.21
N LEU A 578 14.14 -28.55 -5.39
CA LEU A 578 14.98 -27.83 -6.35
C LEU A 578 14.44 -27.90 -7.79
N GLU A 579 13.81 -29.02 -8.17
CA GLU A 579 13.21 -29.23 -9.50
C GLU A 579 11.92 -28.41 -9.68
N HIS A 580 11.08 -28.34 -8.63
CA HIS A 580 9.76 -27.71 -8.73
C HIS A 580 9.75 -26.24 -8.32
N CYS A 581 10.74 -25.77 -7.56
CA CYS A 581 10.84 -24.37 -7.12
C CYS A 581 10.81 -23.42 -8.34
N PRO A 582 9.95 -22.39 -8.37
CA PRO A 582 9.93 -21.42 -9.46
C PRO A 582 11.29 -20.71 -9.61
N ASP A 583 11.72 -20.45 -10.84
CA ASP A 583 13.03 -19.85 -11.12
C ASP A 583 13.12 -18.47 -10.43
N GLU A 584 12.05 -17.68 -10.47
CA GLU A 584 11.97 -16.33 -9.90
C GLU A 584 12.10 -16.27 -8.37
N LEU A 585 12.03 -17.41 -7.67
CA LEU A 585 12.24 -17.53 -6.22
C LEU A 585 13.37 -18.50 -5.86
N LEU A 586 14.09 -19.03 -6.85
CA LEU A 586 15.06 -20.10 -6.66
C LEU A 586 16.11 -19.73 -5.61
N LEU A 587 16.73 -18.55 -5.72
CA LEU A 587 17.81 -18.14 -4.83
C LEU A 587 17.32 -17.67 -3.46
N PHE A 588 16.01 -17.46 -3.31
CA PHE A 588 15.40 -17.30 -2.00
C PHE A 588 15.36 -18.64 -1.25
N PHE A 589 15.09 -19.75 -1.93
CA PHE A 589 14.87 -21.05 -1.25
C PHE A 589 16.07 -22.00 -1.29
N HIS A 590 16.95 -21.86 -2.28
CA HIS A 590 18.04 -22.79 -2.53
C HIS A 590 19.37 -22.06 -2.69
N TYR A 591 20.42 -22.62 -2.09
CA TYR A 591 21.78 -22.37 -2.54
C TYR A 591 22.10 -23.32 -3.71
N VAL A 592 22.52 -22.77 -4.85
CA VAL A 592 22.81 -23.56 -6.06
C VAL A 592 24.12 -23.16 -6.72
N PRO A 593 24.81 -24.11 -7.39
CA PRO A 593 25.97 -23.77 -8.22
C PRO A 593 25.59 -22.82 -9.36
N TYR A 594 26.50 -21.93 -9.76
CA TYR A 594 26.29 -21.01 -10.88
C TYR A 594 25.91 -21.68 -12.20
N LYS A 595 26.32 -22.95 -12.38
CA LYS A 595 26.03 -23.76 -13.58
C LYS A 595 24.69 -24.51 -13.50
N TYR A 596 23.95 -24.41 -12.40
CA TYR A 596 22.62 -25.00 -12.29
C TYR A 596 21.71 -24.47 -13.40
N MET A 597 20.99 -25.36 -14.06
CA MET A 597 20.14 -25.04 -15.20
C MET A 597 18.72 -24.69 -14.72
N LEU A 598 18.31 -23.46 -14.99
CA LEU A 598 16.95 -22.99 -14.78
C LEU A 598 15.97 -23.66 -15.76
N LYS A 599 14.68 -23.58 -15.47
CA LYS A 599 13.62 -24.16 -16.31
C LYS A 599 13.58 -23.56 -17.71
N ASN A 600 14.03 -22.31 -17.86
CA ASN A 600 14.20 -21.64 -19.16
C ASN A 600 15.42 -22.13 -19.98
N GLY A 601 16.19 -23.11 -19.49
CA GLY A 601 17.34 -23.68 -20.19
C GLY A 601 18.62 -22.85 -20.12
N LYS A 602 18.68 -21.81 -19.28
CA LYS A 602 19.91 -21.04 -18.99
C LYS A 602 20.50 -21.47 -17.67
N SER A 603 21.82 -21.38 -17.53
CA SER A 603 22.42 -21.50 -16.20
C SER A 603 22.07 -20.28 -15.34
N VAL A 604 22.10 -20.42 -14.01
CA VAL A 604 21.91 -19.30 -13.08
C VAL A 604 22.79 -18.11 -13.44
N ILE A 605 24.10 -18.33 -13.67
CA ILE A 605 25.02 -17.25 -14.03
C ILE A 605 24.70 -16.60 -15.36
N GLN A 606 24.30 -17.38 -16.38
CA GLN A 606 23.94 -16.82 -17.68
C GLN A 606 22.63 -16.04 -17.59
N HIS A 607 21.67 -16.50 -16.79
CA HIS A 607 20.44 -15.78 -16.53
C HIS A 607 20.74 -14.42 -15.89
N ILE A 608 21.59 -14.39 -14.86
CA ILE A 608 22.02 -13.13 -14.23
C ILE A 608 22.56 -12.17 -15.29
N TYR A 609 23.53 -12.58 -16.10
CA TYR A 609 24.07 -11.70 -17.15
C TYR A 609 22.97 -11.24 -18.11
N ASP A 610 22.15 -12.16 -18.60
CA ASP A 610 21.11 -11.89 -19.58
C ASP A 610 20.08 -10.89 -19.10
N THR A 611 19.56 -11.05 -17.88
CA THR A 611 18.54 -10.13 -17.35
C THR A 611 19.13 -8.75 -17.11
N HIS A 612 20.38 -8.64 -16.65
CA HIS A 612 21.01 -7.35 -16.39
C HIS A 612 21.24 -6.55 -17.68
N PHE A 613 21.69 -7.22 -18.75
CA PHE A 613 21.77 -6.58 -20.07
C PHE A 613 20.39 -6.27 -20.64
N LYS A 614 19.42 -7.19 -20.53
CA LYS A 614 18.04 -7.03 -21.01
C LYS A 614 17.38 -5.83 -20.31
N GLY A 615 17.43 -5.78 -19.00
CA GLY A 615 16.83 -4.74 -18.17
C GLY A 615 17.35 -3.35 -18.54
N PHE A 616 18.67 -3.19 -18.65
CA PHE A 616 19.26 -1.93 -19.12
C PHE A 616 18.73 -1.50 -20.50
N ASN A 617 18.71 -2.42 -21.48
CA ASN A 617 18.19 -2.13 -22.82
C ASN A 617 16.68 -1.84 -22.81
N GLN A 618 15.91 -2.46 -21.91
CA GLN A 618 14.48 -2.18 -21.77
C GLN A 618 14.23 -0.76 -21.23
N VAL A 619 15.12 -0.21 -20.41
CA VAL A 619 15.05 1.20 -19.98
C VAL A 619 15.22 2.15 -21.17
N ASP A 620 16.10 1.84 -22.13
CA ASP A 620 16.19 2.61 -23.38
C ASP A 620 14.85 2.62 -24.12
N GLY A 621 14.18 1.48 -24.21
CA GLY A 621 12.84 1.40 -24.79
C GLY A 621 11.78 2.18 -24.00
N LEU A 622 11.89 2.31 -22.67
CA LEU A 622 11.00 3.16 -21.87
C LEU A 622 11.18 4.64 -22.23
N ILE A 623 12.43 5.08 -22.40
CA ILE A 623 12.78 6.44 -22.80
C ILE A 623 12.22 6.74 -24.20
N GLU A 624 12.47 5.86 -25.18
CA GLU A 624 11.98 6.04 -26.56
C GLU A 624 10.45 6.15 -26.63
N ARG A 625 9.75 5.30 -25.87
CA ARG A 625 8.29 5.35 -25.74
C ARG A 625 7.82 6.65 -25.12
N TRP A 626 8.42 7.08 -24.02
CA TRP A 626 8.05 8.34 -23.39
C TRP A 626 8.31 9.53 -24.30
N ASP A 627 9.49 9.59 -24.95
CA ASP A 627 9.87 10.66 -25.87
C ASP A 627 8.90 10.79 -27.06
N SER A 628 8.29 9.68 -27.50
CA SER A 628 7.23 9.70 -28.53
C SER A 628 5.98 10.48 -28.10
N LEU A 629 5.77 10.66 -26.80
CA LEU A 629 4.62 11.37 -26.24
C LEU A 629 4.85 12.88 -26.06
N LYS A 630 6.03 13.41 -26.42
CA LYS A 630 6.40 14.82 -26.18
C LYS A 630 5.39 15.85 -26.68
N GLN A 631 4.73 15.57 -27.80
CA GLN A 631 3.73 16.47 -28.39
C GLN A 631 2.32 16.33 -27.77
N TYR A 632 2.11 15.30 -26.96
CA TYR A 632 0.80 14.92 -26.43
C TYR A 632 0.63 15.23 -24.94
N ILE A 633 1.72 15.49 -24.22
CA ILE A 633 1.74 15.73 -22.76
C ILE A 633 2.26 17.14 -22.50
N ASP A 634 1.73 17.83 -21.49
CA ASP A 634 2.26 19.12 -21.07
C ASP A 634 3.73 19.00 -20.63
N GLU A 635 4.52 19.99 -21.03
CA GLU A 635 5.97 20.09 -20.84
C GLU A 635 6.37 19.73 -19.41
N ASP A 636 5.67 20.29 -18.44
CA ASP A 636 5.91 20.12 -17.02
C ASP A 636 5.90 18.65 -16.55
N ARG A 637 4.87 17.88 -16.93
CA ARG A 637 4.78 16.44 -16.61
C ARG A 637 5.71 15.60 -17.48
N PHE A 638 5.84 15.98 -18.75
CA PHE A 638 6.75 15.34 -19.68
C PHE A 638 8.20 15.36 -19.16
N GLU A 639 8.70 16.53 -18.76
CA GLU A 639 10.05 16.73 -18.26
C GLU A 639 10.30 16.00 -16.94
N ASN A 640 9.33 16.00 -16.01
CA ASN A 640 9.47 15.29 -14.73
C ASN A 640 9.68 13.78 -14.92
N VAL A 641 8.91 13.15 -15.81
CA VAL A 641 9.07 11.72 -16.10
C VAL A 641 10.34 11.48 -16.90
N GLN A 642 10.65 12.34 -17.86
CA GLN A 642 11.83 12.17 -18.71
C GLN A 642 13.15 12.27 -17.92
N ASP A 643 13.29 13.25 -17.01
CA ASP A 643 14.44 13.36 -16.11
C ASP A 643 14.65 12.05 -15.32
N ARG A 644 13.56 11.52 -14.76
CA ARG A 644 13.59 10.31 -13.96
C ARG A 644 13.93 9.07 -14.77
N LEU A 645 13.44 8.94 -16.01
CA LEU A 645 13.84 7.86 -16.92
C LEU A 645 15.32 7.93 -17.29
N GLN A 646 15.90 9.13 -17.47
CA GLN A 646 17.33 9.29 -17.70
C GLN A 646 18.16 8.87 -16.47
N ARG A 647 17.70 9.22 -15.27
CA ARG A 647 18.32 8.78 -14.01
C ARG A 647 18.19 7.27 -13.80
N GLN A 648 17.03 6.70 -14.15
CA GLN A 648 16.81 5.25 -14.18
C GLN A 648 17.78 4.56 -15.13
N LYS A 649 18.04 5.11 -16.32
CA LYS A 649 19.04 4.57 -17.26
C LYS A 649 20.45 4.59 -16.67
N ALA A 650 20.83 5.66 -15.96
CA ALA A 650 22.10 5.72 -15.27
C ALA A 650 22.19 4.66 -14.15
N ASN A 651 21.15 4.52 -13.34
CA ASN A 651 21.06 3.52 -12.28
C ASN A 651 21.11 2.08 -12.83
N ALA A 652 20.31 1.77 -13.84
CA ALA A 652 20.28 0.46 -14.50
C ALA A 652 21.64 0.08 -15.11
N ARG A 653 22.40 1.05 -15.61
CA ARG A 653 23.77 0.82 -16.08
C ARG A 653 24.69 0.40 -14.93
N GLU A 654 24.66 1.14 -13.82
CA GLU A 654 25.48 0.82 -12.64
C GLU A 654 25.12 -0.56 -12.09
N TRP A 655 23.84 -0.85 -11.95
CA TRP A 655 23.35 -2.16 -11.53
C TRP A 655 23.84 -3.28 -12.45
N ARG A 656 23.64 -3.15 -13.77
CA ARG A 656 24.10 -4.13 -14.75
C ARG A 656 25.60 -4.40 -14.63
N ASP A 657 26.40 -3.34 -14.63
CA ASP A 657 27.86 -3.47 -14.68
C ASP A 657 28.40 -4.04 -13.37
N GLN A 658 27.92 -3.55 -12.22
CA GLN A 658 28.40 -4.01 -10.92
C GLN A 658 27.98 -5.45 -10.61
N ILE A 659 26.73 -5.83 -10.91
CA ILE A 659 26.27 -7.21 -10.72
C ILE A 659 27.07 -8.15 -11.63
N ASN A 660 27.14 -7.85 -12.93
CA ASN A 660 27.83 -8.71 -13.89
C ASN A 660 29.31 -8.87 -13.54
N THR A 661 30.00 -7.77 -13.19
CA THR A 661 31.40 -7.81 -12.77
C THR A 661 31.58 -8.57 -11.46
N TYR A 662 30.69 -8.39 -10.46
CA TYR A 662 30.74 -9.13 -9.21
C TYR A 662 30.67 -10.64 -9.45
N PHE A 663 29.67 -11.09 -10.19
CA PHE A 663 29.47 -12.51 -10.45
C PHE A 663 30.50 -13.10 -11.40
N TYR A 664 31.05 -12.32 -12.34
CA TYR A 664 32.20 -12.75 -13.15
C TYR A 664 33.44 -12.97 -12.28
N ARG A 665 33.76 -12.03 -11.38
CA ARG A 665 34.92 -12.13 -10.48
C ARG A 665 34.83 -13.35 -9.55
N LYS A 666 33.62 -13.67 -9.08
CA LYS A 666 33.33 -14.85 -8.24
C LYS A 666 33.37 -16.15 -9.04
N SER A 667 32.53 -16.27 -10.07
CA SER A 667 32.31 -17.53 -10.80
C SER A 667 33.40 -17.88 -11.81
N ARG A 668 34.10 -16.88 -12.36
CA ARG A 668 35.01 -17.00 -13.51
C ARG A 668 34.36 -17.61 -14.76
N ILE A 669 33.03 -17.52 -14.88
CA ILE A 669 32.28 -17.98 -16.06
C ILE A 669 32.01 -16.78 -16.95
N ASN A 670 32.49 -16.84 -18.20
CA ASN A 670 32.26 -15.80 -19.20
C ASN A 670 30.79 -15.76 -19.64
N ASP A 671 30.35 -14.58 -20.06
CA ASP A 671 29.08 -14.41 -20.75
C ASP A 671 29.04 -15.17 -22.07
N GLN A 672 28.00 -15.99 -22.30
CA GLN A 672 27.83 -16.76 -23.55
C GLN A 672 27.73 -15.89 -24.80
N HIS A 673 27.27 -14.64 -24.65
CA HIS A 673 27.14 -13.69 -25.76
C HIS A 673 28.37 -12.81 -25.97
N ASN A 674 29.44 -12.98 -25.16
CA ASN A 674 30.64 -12.15 -25.18
C ASN A 674 30.36 -10.64 -25.09
N ARG A 675 29.30 -10.24 -24.36
CA ARG A 675 29.04 -8.84 -24.06
C ARG A 675 30.06 -8.33 -23.05
N THR A 676 30.21 -7.01 -22.97
CA THR A 676 31.23 -6.38 -22.13
C THR A 676 30.89 -6.51 -20.65
N ILE A 677 31.72 -7.24 -19.91
CA ILE A 677 31.76 -7.27 -18.45
C ILE A 677 33.13 -6.71 -18.03
N TYR A 678 33.14 -5.72 -17.13
CA TYR A 678 34.34 -4.97 -16.75
C TYR A 678 35.19 -5.63 -15.66
#